data_AF-A0A1S2VFZ8-F1
#
_entry.id   AF-A0A1S2VFZ8-F1
#
_cell.length_a   1.000
_cell.length_b   1.000
_cell.length_c   1.000
_cell.angle_alpha   90.00
_cell.angle_beta   90.00
_cell.angle_gamma   90.00
#
_symmetry.space_group_name_H-M   'P 1'
#
loop_
_entity.id
_entity.type
_entity.pdbx_description
1 polymer ?
#
loop_
_entity_poly.entity_id
_entity_poly.type
_entity_poly.pdbx_seq_one_letter_code
_entity_poly.pdbx_strand_id
1 'polypeptide(L)'
;MSSILFKPQPTEIEGYAHGQQDVLLRFAAGSIPSGLTVRVYSGLGQTLMPGFAPALVAAGLTDAIFLRWTQIQKQAMSAYSSLWIELIWDGVCQLAGPLRMNLSPAAGPEVGLVTARTRTSGDVFVYADQLVSLALSIQADVTGKLGQINAVKQHVDQKSDHVDEQADHVDEQTDHVDQQKTLIDQAKQHIDGQANHVDDQTDHVDQQKTLIDQAKEHIDGQVTHVDVQTDHVDQQKTLIDQAKQHIDGQATHVDEQTGHVDQQKTLIDQAKEHIDGQATHVDEQTDHVDQQKTLIDQAKQHIDGQVTHVDDQTDHVDAQKTLIDQQKALIDQAAQQVAQNAQTATDQAGIAVANRFVFKGSYQNNTVYAAGDGVMYANSFIRRKTAGSSGSTFVPGDWDFLAMGINLRGTYQNNTYYALNDLVIFRRSAYLAPANLTTGATFNRASWVRIAAGWNPAGAWTAAAAVYEDDILTNQGSTYRVTTDHTTPASFSTANLELIAAKGDPGTLTASAFPVVSLPLSGTDKIVIQRGDGSMGKIDPFTTGFPDSRPSVLFDFAGSGVVSPRLVYSRSGQATRFNRAGNLETVGANVPRINHDPATGKCLGYLSEETRANLITQSAGFDSSAWVRMGCTTSAGPVLTLDNALVTKVIPGAAFAGVGLMQNITLSNQNAVLSVFAKAGEYNGLQLNMNGSGAAARAFFNLVTGTVAFATAGTSGIIPLKDGWYLCWVATAAAVTGTTTCQIMPWDSVIATPNGTGGVYMSDPLAEVGTFVTSRIKTLATSLTRGADLLYLPVSSSWFNKMEGTLFVEVYTRGISSAVQQFALSLVGPAWGIGIRQTSATTMFGQFRDQGLGGDAGTFTIVPNTVQRFAITYKDGQPIKFYGASGVNTGAANYSAALGALYTRLCIGCYNDSNVFNNHVLKAAYWPVQLTQSQAQTLVL
;
A
#
# COMPACT_ATOMS: atom_id res chain seq x y z
N MET A 1 -66.77 -79.03 -125.36
CA MET A 1 -66.88 -79.54 -126.74
C MET A 1 -66.01 -78.62 -127.59
N SER A 2 -64.94 -79.07 -128.26
CA SER A 2 -64.83 -80.05 -129.36
C SER A 2 -64.91 -79.40 -130.75
N SER A 3 -63.75 -79.27 -131.41
CA SER A 3 -63.45 -79.37 -132.87
C SER A 3 -64.39 -78.74 -133.92
N ILE A 4 -64.01 -77.75 -134.77
CA ILE A 4 -63.38 -77.93 -136.13
C ILE A 4 -63.03 -76.60 -136.89
N LEU A 5 -61.73 -76.33 -137.10
CA LEU A 5 -61.01 -75.66 -138.22
C LEU A 5 -61.32 -74.24 -138.77
N PHE A 6 -60.50 -73.86 -139.79
CA PHE A 6 -60.28 -72.56 -140.47
C PHE A 6 -60.36 -72.71 -142.02
N LYS A 7 -60.39 -71.59 -142.79
CA LYS A 7 -60.16 -71.52 -144.26
C LYS A 7 -59.39 -70.21 -144.66
N PRO A 8 -58.82 -70.10 -145.88
CA PRO A 8 -57.44 -69.59 -146.03
C PRO A 8 -57.27 -68.08 -146.15
N GLN A 9 -56.20 -67.59 -145.51
CA GLN A 9 -55.57 -66.27 -145.71
C GLN A 9 -54.30 -66.44 -146.56
N PRO A 10 -53.75 -65.37 -147.19
CA PRO A 10 -52.37 -65.39 -147.68
C PRO A 10 -51.42 -65.67 -146.50
N THR A 11 -50.76 -66.83 -146.51
CA THR A 11 -49.95 -67.33 -145.40
C THR A 11 -48.60 -66.63 -145.24
N GLU A 12 -48.10 -66.06 -146.32
CA GLU A 12 -46.84 -65.33 -146.38
C GLU A 12 -47.02 -64.09 -147.25
N ILE A 13 -46.74 -62.92 -146.65
CA ILE A 13 -46.51 -61.68 -147.37
C ILE A 13 -45.00 -61.44 -147.33
N GLU A 14 -44.28 -62.17 -148.18
CA GLU A 14 -42.83 -62.01 -148.34
C GLU A 14 -42.51 -60.87 -149.30
N GLY A 15 -41.93 -59.80 -148.77
CA GLY A 15 -41.27 -58.77 -149.58
C GLY A 15 -39.89 -59.24 -150.05
N TYR A 16 -39.83 -59.96 -151.17
CA TYR A 16 -38.54 -60.33 -151.78
C TYR A 16 -37.81 -59.12 -152.36
N ALA A 17 -36.60 -58.86 -151.88
CA ALA A 17 -35.70 -57.83 -152.39
C ALA A 17 -34.54 -58.43 -153.20
N HIS A 18 -34.85 -59.13 -154.30
CA HIS A 18 -33.84 -59.55 -155.29
C HIS A 18 -33.99 -58.78 -156.62
N GLY A 19 -33.28 -57.66 -156.73
CA GLY A 19 -33.02 -56.94 -157.99
C GLY A 19 -34.06 -55.90 -158.40
N GLN A 20 -35.32 -56.30 -158.63
CA GLN A 20 -36.39 -55.39 -159.06
C GLN A 20 -37.61 -55.55 -158.15
N GLN A 21 -38.07 -54.42 -157.61
CA GLN A 21 -39.08 -54.37 -156.54
C GLN A 21 -40.47 -54.72 -157.08
N ASP A 22 -40.80 -56.00 -157.08
CA ASP A 22 -42.13 -56.55 -157.31
C ASP A 22 -42.57 -57.28 -156.04
N VAL A 23 -43.85 -57.21 -155.67
CA VAL A 23 -44.37 -57.96 -154.51
C VAL A 23 -45.03 -59.25 -154.97
N LEU A 24 -44.63 -60.34 -154.31
CA LEU A 24 -45.19 -61.67 -154.48
C LEU A 24 -46.35 -61.85 -153.51
N LEU A 25 -47.44 -62.46 -153.99
CA LEU A 25 -48.51 -62.97 -153.14
C LEU A 25 -48.57 -64.48 -153.32
N ARG A 26 -48.32 -65.24 -152.25
CA ARG A 26 -48.55 -66.70 -152.19
C ARG A 26 -49.90 -66.99 -151.53
N PHE A 27 -50.69 -67.84 -152.18
CA PHE A 27 -51.98 -68.28 -151.66
C PHE A 27 -51.90 -69.76 -151.26
N ALA A 28 -52.17 -70.07 -149.99
CA ALA A 28 -52.01 -71.41 -149.42
C ALA A 28 -52.84 -72.53 -150.09
N ALA A 29 -53.80 -72.18 -150.96
CA ALA A 29 -54.77 -73.11 -151.54
C ALA A 29 -54.52 -73.46 -153.02
N GLY A 30 -53.42 -73.01 -153.64
CA GLY A 30 -52.99 -73.51 -154.95
C GLY A 30 -53.58 -72.85 -156.20
N SER A 31 -54.54 -71.92 -156.07
CA SER A 31 -55.18 -71.24 -157.20
C SER A 31 -55.37 -69.73 -156.97
N ILE A 32 -54.80 -68.91 -157.86
CA ILE A 32 -55.03 -67.46 -157.93
C ILE A 32 -56.54 -67.19 -158.14
N PRO A 33 -57.18 -66.32 -157.34
CA PRO A 33 -58.61 -66.05 -157.48
C PRO A 33 -58.99 -65.37 -158.80
N SER A 34 -60.15 -65.75 -159.36
CA SER A 34 -60.71 -65.12 -160.56
C SER A 34 -61.12 -63.67 -160.29
N GLY A 35 -60.90 -62.79 -161.28
CA GLY A 35 -61.29 -61.39 -161.18
C GLY A 35 -60.45 -60.54 -160.21
N LEU A 36 -59.29 -61.03 -159.76
CA LEU A 36 -58.39 -60.28 -158.88
C LEU A 36 -58.08 -58.91 -159.49
N THR A 37 -58.49 -57.86 -158.78
CA THR A 37 -58.26 -56.46 -159.09
C THR A 37 -57.61 -55.78 -157.89
N VAL A 38 -56.63 -54.93 -158.16
CA VAL A 38 -55.79 -54.31 -157.13
C VAL A 38 -56.02 -52.81 -157.13
N ARG A 39 -56.39 -52.26 -155.98
CA ARG A 39 -56.47 -50.81 -155.77
C ARG A 39 -55.34 -50.34 -154.89
N VAL A 40 -54.86 -49.13 -155.15
CA VAL A 40 -53.81 -48.46 -154.39
C VAL A 40 -54.40 -47.18 -153.81
N TYR A 41 -54.21 -47.00 -152.50
CA TYR A 41 -54.66 -45.84 -151.74
C TYR A 41 -53.46 -45.18 -151.06
N SER A 42 -53.50 -43.85 -150.94
CA SER A 42 -52.54 -43.09 -150.13
C SER A 42 -53.06 -42.77 -148.74
N GLY A 43 -52.14 -42.57 -147.79
CA GLY A 43 -52.46 -42.40 -146.38
C GLY A 43 -53.00 -43.69 -145.76
N LEU A 44 -53.78 -43.59 -144.67
CA LEU A 44 -54.44 -44.72 -144.01
C LEU A 44 -55.67 -45.24 -144.80
N GLY A 45 -55.52 -45.44 -146.11
CA GLY A 45 -56.55 -46.03 -146.99
C GLY A 45 -57.64 -45.09 -147.51
N GLN A 46 -57.57 -43.78 -147.26
CA GLN A 46 -58.73 -42.90 -147.45
C GLN A 46 -58.91 -42.31 -148.87
N THR A 47 -57.86 -42.27 -149.70
CA THR A 47 -57.92 -41.66 -151.04
C THR A 47 -57.44 -42.63 -152.12
N LEU A 48 -58.34 -43.00 -153.04
CA LEU A 48 -58.05 -43.86 -154.18
C LEU A 48 -57.16 -43.13 -155.20
N MET A 49 -56.23 -43.85 -155.84
CA MET A 49 -55.37 -43.33 -156.91
C MET A 49 -55.73 -43.91 -158.29
N PRO A 50 -56.53 -43.20 -159.12
CA PRO A 50 -56.82 -43.62 -160.49
C PRO A 50 -55.53 -43.66 -161.32
N GLY A 51 -55.28 -44.78 -162.02
CA GLY A 51 -54.09 -44.97 -162.87
C GLY A 51 -52.85 -45.56 -162.20
N PHE A 52 -52.87 -45.80 -160.88
CA PHE A 52 -51.73 -46.35 -160.12
C PHE A 52 -51.78 -47.87 -159.86
N ALA A 53 -52.78 -48.56 -160.40
CA ALA A 53 -52.89 -50.01 -160.27
C ALA A 53 -51.69 -50.74 -160.92
N PRO A 54 -51.13 -51.79 -160.28
CA PRO A 54 -50.06 -52.61 -160.85
C PRO A 54 -50.54 -53.45 -162.03
N ALA A 55 -49.60 -53.84 -162.89
CA ALA A 55 -49.80 -54.96 -163.80
C ALA A 55 -49.73 -56.28 -163.01
N LEU A 56 -50.74 -57.12 -163.20
CA LEU A 56 -50.80 -58.49 -162.69
C LEU A 56 -50.07 -59.39 -163.68
N VAL A 57 -48.90 -59.90 -163.31
CA VAL A 57 -48.05 -60.72 -164.20
C VAL A 57 -47.93 -62.14 -163.64
N ALA A 58 -48.10 -63.14 -164.50
CA ALA A 58 -48.02 -64.55 -164.11
C ALA A 58 -46.62 -64.91 -163.56
N ALA A 59 -46.58 -65.63 -162.44
CA ALA A 59 -45.34 -66.02 -161.76
C ALA A 59 -44.78 -67.40 -162.20
N GLY A 60 -45.43 -68.07 -163.15
CA GLY A 60 -45.04 -69.42 -163.63
C GLY A 60 -45.51 -70.59 -162.75
N LEU A 61 -46.28 -70.31 -161.69
CA LEU A 61 -46.90 -71.28 -160.78
C LEU A 61 -48.42 -71.01 -160.70
N THR A 62 -49.21 -71.98 -160.24
CA THR A 62 -50.68 -71.84 -160.15
C THR A 62 -51.17 -71.06 -158.93
N ASP A 63 -50.29 -70.89 -157.94
CA ASP A 63 -50.59 -70.49 -156.56
C ASP A 63 -50.05 -69.09 -156.18
N ALA A 64 -49.36 -68.41 -157.10
CA ALA A 64 -48.69 -67.15 -156.84
C ALA A 64 -48.75 -66.16 -158.02
N ILE A 65 -48.77 -64.87 -157.72
CA ILE A 65 -48.78 -63.79 -158.72
C ILE A 65 -47.83 -62.65 -158.36
N PHE A 66 -47.26 -61.98 -159.36
CA PHE A 66 -46.46 -60.78 -159.18
C PHE A 66 -47.27 -59.51 -159.39
N LEU A 67 -47.12 -58.57 -158.45
CA LEU A 67 -47.53 -57.18 -158.61
C LEU A 67 -46.35 -56.37 -159.15
N ARG A 68 -46.44 -55.94 -160.41
CA ARG A 68 -45.37 -55.20 -161.11
C ARG A 68 -45.83 -53.79 -161.48
N TRP A 69 -45.10 -52.79 -160.99
CA TRP A 69 -45.28 -51.38 -161.36
C TRP A 69 -44.23 -50.94 -162.39
N THR A 70 -44.62 -50.03 -163.28
CA THR A 70 -43.71 -49.38 -164.23
C THR A 70 -42.73 -48.43 -163.53
N GLN A 71 -41.62 -48.06 -164.18
CA GLN A 71 -40.61 -47.21 -163.54
C GLN A 71 -41.14 -45.81 -163.18
N ILE A 72 -42.03 -45.25 -164.03
CA ILE A 72 -42.69 -43.95 -163.80
C ILE A 72 -43.63 -44.04 -162.58
N GLN A 73 -44.43 -45.12 -162.46
CA GLN A 73 -45.28 -45.33 -161.28
C GLN A 73 -44.45 -45.45 -159.99
N LYS A 74 -43.33 -46.19 -160.02
CA LYS A 74 -42.43 -46.36 -158.86
C LYS A 74 -41.84 -45.02 -158.38
N GLN A 75 -41.42 -44.13 -159.28
CA GLN A 75 -40.95 -42.77 -158.92
C GLN A 75 -42.05 -41.88 -158.32
N ALA A 76 -43.30 -42.01 -158.77
CA ALA A 76 -44.42 -41.25 -158.20
C ALA A 76 -44.87 -41.81 -156.83
N MET A 77 -44.69 -43.11 -156.57
CA MET A 77 -45.02 -43.75 -155.30
C MET A 77 -44.08 -43.37 -154.15
N SER A 78 -42.79 -43.09 -154.41
CA SER A 78 -41.81 -42.76 -153.35
C SER A 78 -42.06 -41.42 -152.63
N ALA A 79 -43.03 -40.62 -153.08
CA ALA A 79 -43.46 -39.40 -152.39
C ALA A 79 -44.40 -39.66 -151.18
N TYR A 80 -44.91 -40.89 -151.01
CA TYR A 80 -45.89 -41.23 -149.97
C TYR A 80 -45.25 -42.06 -148.84
N SER A 81 -45.39 -41.60 -147.59
CA SER A 81 -44.85 -42.29 -146.39
C SER A 81 -45.57 -43.61 -146.06
N SER A 82 -46.75 -43.82 -146.63
CA SER A 82 -47.51 -45.06 -146.51
C SER A 82 -48.47 -45.20 -147.69
N LEU A 83 -48.52 -46.42 -148.23
CA LEU A 83 -49.44 -46.87 -149.28
C LEU A 83 -50.21 -48.07 -148.75
N TRP A 84 -51.49 -48.15 -149.08
CA TRP A 84 -52.33 -49.30 -148.76
C TRP A 84 -52.76 -49.96 -150.06
N ILE A 85 -52.63 -51.29 -150.09
CA ILE A 85 -53.01 -52.13 -151.22
C ILE A 85 -54.27 -52.88 -150.79
N GLU A 86 -55.32 -52.73 -151.58
CA GLU A 86 -56.57 -53.46 -151.40
C GLU A 86 -56.68 -54.51 -152.51
N LEU A 87 -56.79 -55.77 -152.10
CA LEU A 87 -56.98 -56.91 -153.01
C LEU A 87 -58.48 -57.22 -153.06
N ILE A 88 -59.08 -57.00 -154.22
CA ILE A 88 -60.50 -57.27 -154.47
C ILE A 88 -60.60 -58.45 -155.42
N TRP A 89 -61.34 -59.49 -155.04
CA TRP A 89 -61.76 -60.53 -155.97
C TRP A 89 -63.22 -60.91 -155.64
N ASP A 90 -63.98 -61.31 -156.66
CA ASP A 90 -65.44 -61.59 -156.58
C ASP A 90 -66.30 -60.50 -155.88
N GLY A 91 -65.81 -59.25 -155.85
CA GLY A 91 -66.51 -58.12 -155.23
C GLY A 91 -66.48 -58.09 -153.70
N VAL A 92 -65.84 -59.06 -153.03
CA VAL A 92 -65.70 -59.11 -151.57
C VAL A 92 -64.28 -58.70 -151.19
N CYS A 93 -64.13 -57.57 -150.50
CA CYS A 93 -62.84 -57.15 -149.97
C CYS A 93 -62.51 -57.94 -148.69
N GLN A 94 -61.37 -58.64 -148.66
CA GLN A 94 -60.91 -59.39 -147.48
C GLN A 94 -59.57 -58.92 -146.90
N LEU A 95 -58.80 -58.09 -147.64
CA LEU A 95 -57.57 -57.48 -147.11
C LEU A 95 -57.51 -56.00 -147.46
N ALA A 96 -57.75 -55.18 -146.43
CA ALA A 96 -57.11 -53.89 -146.26
C ALA A 96 -56.05 -54.05 -145.16
N GLY A 97 -54.87 -54.55 -145.54
CA GLY A 97 -53.70 -54.67 -144.65
C GLY A 97 -52.65 -53.62 -145.02
N PRO A 98 -51.93 -53.00 -144.06
CA PRO A 98 -50.90 -52.01 -144.35
C PRO A 98 -49.65 -52.68 -144.96
N LEU A 99 -49.57 -52.73 -146.29
CA LEU A 99 -48.40 -53.25 -146.99
C LEU A 99 -47.34 -52.15 -147.12
N ARG A 100 -46.56 -51.94 -146.05
CA ARG A 100 -45.47 -50.95 -145.99
C ARG A 100 -44.27 -51.37 -146.86
N MET A 101 -44.36 -51.14 -148.17
CA MET A 101 -43.22 -51.13 -149.07
C MET A 101 -42.27 -49.99 -148.69
N ASN A 102 -41.18 -50.29 -147.98
CA ASN A 102 -40.22 -49.26 -147.58
C ASN A 102 -39.27 -48.92 -148.75
N LEU A 103 -39.59 -47.87 -149.50
CA LEU A 103 -38.91 -47.47 -150.74
C LEU A 103 -38.14 -46.14 -150.61
N SER A 104 -37.36 -45.99 -149.53
CA SER A 104 -36.39 -44.90 -149.32
C SER A 104 -35.24 -45.39 -148.40
N PRO A 105 -33.98 -45.01 -148.63
CA PRO A 105 -32.82 -45.75 -148.10
C PRO A 105 -32.42 -45.42 -146.64
N ALA A 106 -31.83 -46.43 -145.98
CA ALA A 106 -31.24 -46.41 -144.61
C ALA A 106 -32.26 -46.12 -143.48
N ALA A 107 -32.95 -47.11 -142.87
CA ALA A 107 -32.49 -48.38 -142.26
C ALA A 107 -31.49 -48.15 -141.09
N GLY A 108 -31.54 -48.86 -139.96
CA GLY A 108 -32.01 -50.25 -139.76
C GLY A 108 -33.20 -50.48 -138.81
N PRO A 109 -33.56 -51.75 -138.55
CA PRO A 109 -34.95 -52.14 -138.31
C PRO A 109 -35.30 -52.47 -136.85
N GLU A 110 -36.49 -52.04 -136.43
CA GLU A 110 -37.27 -52.83 -135.47
C GLU A 110 -37.80 -54.08 -136.18
N VAL A 111 -37.45 -55.27 -135.66
CA VAL A 111 -38.13 -56.52 -136.01
C VAL A 111 -39.18 -56.77 -134.94
N GLY A 112 -40.38 -56.24 -135.15
CA GLY A 112 -41.53 -56.56 -134.29
C GLY A 112 -42.02 -57.98 -134.57
N LEU A 113 -41.87 -58.90 -133.61
CA LEU A 113 -42.54 -60.20 -133.69
C LEU A 113 -43.88 -60.12 -132.93
N VAL A 114 -44.94 -59.86 -133.71
CA VAL A 114 -46.32 -59.84 -133.23
C VAL A 114 -46.71 -61.21 -132.67
N THR A 115 -47.39 -61.19 -131.52
CA THR A 115 -47.90 -62.38 -130.84
C THR A 115 -48.88 -63.16 -131.70
N ALA A 116 -48.42 -64.24 -132.35
CA ALA A 116 -49.29 -65.33 -132.74
C ALA A 116 -49.61 -66.19 -131.50
N ARG A 117 -50.78 -65.96 -130.88
CA ARG A 117 -51.36 -66.91 -129.92
C ARG A 117 -52.85 -67.09 -130.19
N THR A 118 -53.21 -68.24 -130.75
CA THR A 118 -54.53 -68.84 -130.54
C THR A 118 -54.42 -69.86 -129.42
N ARG A 119 -55.24 -69.67 -128.37
CA ARG A 119 -55.23 -70.49 -127.15
C ARG A 119 -56.19 -71.66 -127.31
N THR A 120 -55.80 -72.83 -126.82
CA THR A 120 -56.45 -74.13 -127.03
C THR A 120 -57.89 -74.20 -126.49
N SER A 121 -58.82 -74.76 -127.27
CA SER A 121 -59.68 -75.91 -126.87
C SER A 121 -60.90 -76.10 -127.80
N GLY A 122 -60.77 -76.93 -128.84
CA GLY A 122 -61.86 -77.17 -129.79
C GLY A 122 -62.15 -75.95 -130.67
N ASP A 123 -62.95 -76.14 -131.73
CA ASP A 123 -62.92 -75.23 -132.88
C ASP A 123 -64.33 -75.05 -133.54
N VAL A 124 -64.45 -74.42 -134.74
CA VAL A 124 -65.66 -74.03 -135.57
C VAL A 124 -65.94 -72.51 -135.74
N PHE A 125 -65.37 -71.94 -136.83
CA PHE A 125 -65.84 -70.93 -137.82
C PHE A 125 -66.76 -69.69 -137.54
N VAL A 126 -66.28 -68.49 -137.98
CA VAL A 126 -66.95 -67.34 -138.70
C VAL A 126 -67.89 -66.36 -137.90
N TYR A 127 -67.75 -65.02 -137.84
CA TYR A 127 -67.43 -63.86 -138.75
C TYR A 127 -68.65 -63.26 -139.54
N ALA A 128 -68.86 -61.94 -139.77
CA ALA A 128 -68.11 -60.72 -139.37
C ALA A 128 -68.88 -59.34 -139.27
N ASP A 129 -69.95 -59.00 -139.99
CA ASP A 129 -70.27 -57.57 -140.31
C ASP A 129 -70.83 -56.65 -139.18
N GLN A 130 -71.11 -57.18 -137.99
CA GLN A 130 -71.35 -56.33 -136.80
C GLN A 130 -70.11 -55.49 -136.41
N LEU A 131 -68.92 -55.85 -136.92
CA LEU A 131 -67.64 -55.35 -136.44
C LEU A 131 -67.38 -53.85 -136.66
N VAL A 132 -67.99 -53.16 -137.64
CA VAL A 132 -67.68 -51.73 -137.89
C VAL A 132 -68.39 -50.79 -136.91
N SER A 133 -69.70 -50.94 -136.72
CA SER A 133 -70.42 -50.19 -135.67
C SER A 133 -69.92 -50.59 -134.27
N LEU A 134 -69.53 -51.86 -134.10
CA LEU A 134 -68.86 -52.31 -132.90
C LEU A 134 -67.48 -51.65 -132.74
N ALA A 135 -66.69 -51.42 -133.80
CA ALA A 135 -65.38 -50.78 -133.70
C ALA A 135 -65.44 -49.32 -133.21
N LEU A 136 -66.39 -48.51 -133.70
CA LEU A 136 -66.59 -47.14 -133.19
C LEU A 136 -67.11 -47.13 -131.75
N SER A 137 -68.04 -48.04 -131.43
CA SER A 137 -68.51 -48.26 -130.05
C SER A 137 -67.36 -48.66 -129.11
N ILE A 138 -66.52 -49.62 -129.54
CA ILE A 138 -65.32 -50.06 -128.82
C ILE A 138 -64.32 -48.92 -128.68
N GLN A 139 -64.09 -48.08 -129.69
CA GLN A 139 -63.14 -46.97 -129.55
C GLN A 139 -63.62 -45.93 -128.52
N ALA A 140 -64.92 -45.62 -128.49
CA ALA A 140 -65.51 -44.76 -127.47
C ALA A 140 -65.44 -45.40 -126.07
N ASP A 141 -65.79 -46.69 -125.94
CA ASP A 141 -65.74 -47.44 -124.69
C ASP A 141 -64.30 -47.63 -124.17
N VAL A 142 -63.34 -47.89 -125.06
CA VAL A 142 -61.90 -47.95 -124.73
C VAL A 142 -61.39 -46.59 -124.27
N THR A 143 -61.77 -45.49 -124.94
CA THR A 143 -61.37 -44.13 -124.51
C THR A 143 -61.99 -43.78 -123.15
N GLY A 144 -63.27 -44.12 -122.94
CA GLY A 144 -63.97 -43.94 -121.66
C GLY A 144 -63.34 -44.76 -120.53
N LYS A 145 -63.04 -46.05 -120.79
CA LYS A 145 -62.31 -46.93 -119.87
C LYS A 145 -60.89 -46.43 -119.59
N LEU A 146 -60.18 -45.87 -120.56
CA LEU A 146 -58.86 -45.28 -120.34
C LEU A 146 -58.96 -44.07 -119.40
N GLY A 147 -59.99 -43.23 -119.57
CA GLY A 147 -60.30 -42.15 -118.63
C GLY A 147 -60.62 -42.65 -117.22
N GLN A 148 -61.44 -43.69 -117.10
CA GLN A 148 -61.74 -44.33 -115.81
C GLN A 148 -60.49 -44.96 -115.17
N ILE A 149 -59.63 -45.63 -115.94
CA ILE A 149 -58.36 -46.20 -115.46
C ILE A 149 -57.43 -45.10 -114.94
N ASN A 150 -57.33 -43.96 -115.64
CA ASN A 150 -56.53 -42.83 -115.18
C ASN A 150 -57.08 -42.21 -113.89
N ALA A 151 -58.41 -42.10 -113.74
CA ALA A 151 -59.04 -41.62 -112.50
C ALA A 151 -58.84 -42.61 -111.34
N VAL A 152 -58.97 -43.92 -111.59
CA VAL A 152 -58.67 -44.98 -110.60
C VAL A 152 -57.20 -44.93 -110.21
N LYS A 153 -56.28 -44.74 -111.16
CA LYS A 153 -54.86 -44.56 -110.87
C LYS A 153 -54.63 -43.36 -109.96
N GLN A 154 -55.17 -42.18 -110.29
CA GLN A 154 -55.01 -40.99 -109.45
C GLN A 154 -55.55 -41.19 -108.03
N HIS A 155 -56.66 -41.91 -107.87
CA HIS A 155 -57.19 -42.26 -106.55
C HIS A 155 -56.32 -43.30 -105.81
N VAL A 156 -55.68 -44.23 -106.53
CA VAL A 156 -54.72 -45.18 -105.92
C VAL A 156 -53.46 -44.45 -105.48
N ASP A 157 -52.93 -43.55 -106.32
CA ASP A 157 -51.77 -42.71 -106.02
C ASP A 157 -52.06 -41.87 -104.75
N GLN A 158 -53.17 -41.11 -104.72
CA GLN A 158 -53.62 -40.34 -103.54
C GLN A 158 -53.83 -41.19 -102.28
N LYS A 159 -54.23 -42.45 -102.44
CA LYS A 159 -54.40 -43.37 -101.30
C LYS A 159 -53.08 -44.00 -100.85
N SER A 160 -52.07 -44.07 -101.72
CA SER A 160 -50.70 -44.37 -101.34
C SER A 160 -50.14 -43.22 -100.50
N ASP A 161 -50.26 -41.98 -100.99
CA ASP A 161 -49.81 -40.78 -100.28
C ASP A 161 -50.41 -40.71 -98.87
N HIS A 162 -51.72 -40.94 -98.71
CA HIS A 162 -52.39 -40.98 -97.40
C HIS A 162 -51.96 -42.18 -96.51
N VAL A 163 -51.54 -43.31 -97.10
CA VAL A 163 -51.00 -44.44 -96.31
C VAL A 163 -49.59 -44.12 -95.82
N ASP A 164 -48.79 -43.43 -96.63
CA ASP A 164 -47.46 -42.97 -96.26
C ASP A 164 -47.55 -41.88 -95.17
N GLU A 165 -48.45 -40.89 -95.30
CA GLU A 165 -48.76 -39.91 -94.24
C GLU A 165 -49.24 -40.56 -92.93
N GLN A 166 -50.00 -41.67 -93.01
CA GLN A 166 -50.40 -42.45 -91.84
C GLN A 166 -49.26 -43.25 -91.22
N ALA A 167 -48.28 -43.70 -92.00
CA ALA A 167 -47.09 -44.35 -91.50
C ALA A 167 -46.21 -43.33 -90.74
N ASP A 168 -45.95 -42.16 -91.34
CA ASP A 168 -45.21 -41.07 -90.69
C ASP A 168 -45.84 -40.67 -89.34
N HIS A 169 -47.18 -40.55 -89.27
CA HIS A 169 -47.87 -40.24 -88.00
C HIS A 169 -47.80 -41.39 -86.98
N VAL A 170 -47.68 -42.65 -87.40
CA VAL A 170 -47.46 -43.79 -86.48
C VAL A 170 -46.02 -43.81 -85.95
N ASP A 171 -45.04 -43.43 -86.77
CA ASP A 171 -43.66 -43.28 -86.36
C ASP A 171 -43.52 -42.09 -85.37
N GLU A 172 -44.13 -40.93 -85.64
CA GLU A 172 -44.19 -39.80 -84.68
C GLU A 172 -44.85 -40.19 -83.34
N GLN A 173 -45.93 -41.00 -83.38
CA GLN A 173 -46.55 -41.52 -82.16
C GLN A 173 -45.64 -42.50 -81.41
N THR A 174 -44.85 -43.29 -82.12
CA THR A 174 -43.87 -44.22 -81.53
C THR A 174 -42.73 -43.45 -80.85
N ASP A 175 -42.18 -42.44 -81.52
CA ASP A 175 -41.18 -41.51 -80.94
C ASP A 175 -41.70 -40.84 -79.66
N HIS A 176 -42.96 -40.39 -79.66
CA HIS A 176 -43.57 -39.79 -78.47
C HIS A 176 -43.75 -40.81 -77.32
N VAL A 177 -44.08 -42.06 -77.62
CA VAL A 177 -44.13 -43.14 -76.61
C VAL A 177 -42.75 -43.44 -76.04
N ASP A 178 -41.70 -43.46 -76.86
CA ASP A 178 -40.32 -43.69 -76.39
C ASP A 178 -39.77 -42.51 -75.56
N GLN A 179 -40.15 -41.27 -75.91
CA GLN A 179 -39.90 -40.10 -75.07
C GLN A 179 -40.62 -40.20 -73.72
N GLN A 180 -41.91 -40.57 -73.70
CA GLN A 180 -42.65 -40.79 -72.46
C GLN A 180 -42.06 -41.92 -71.61
N LYS A 181 -41.63 -43.02 -72.24
CA LYS A 181 -40.93 -44.12 -71.58
C LYS A 181 -39.63 -43.65 -70.92
N THR A 182 -38.84 -42.84 -71.62
CA THR A 182 -37.61 -42.24 -71.09
C THR A 182 -37.89 -41.37 -69.87
N LEU A 183 -38.94 -40.54 -69.91
CA LEU A 183 -39.36 -39.71 -68.76
C LEU A 183 -39.85 -40.55 -67.58
N ILE A 184 -40.56 -41.66 -67.82
CA ILE A 184 -40.99 -42.60 -66.79
C ILE A 184 -39.78 -43.29 -66.13
N ASP A 185 -38.79 -43.70 -66.92
CA ASP A 185 -37.60 -44.37 -66.40
C ASP A 185 -36.70 -43.38 -65.63
N GLN A 186 -36.64 -42.10 -66.02
CA GLN A 186 -36.05 -41.01 -65.20
C GLN A 186 -36.83 -40.76 -63.90
N ALA A 187 -38.17 -40.76 -63.94
CA ALA A 187 -38.99 -40.57 -62.74
C ALA A 187 -38.81 -41.72 -61.73
N LYS A 188 -38.64 -42.97 -62.20
CA LYS A 188 -38.26 -44.10 -61.34
C LYS A 188 -36.90 -43.89 -60.68
N GLN A 189 -35.87 -43.51 -61.43
CA GLN A 189 -34.55 -43.22 -60.86
C GLN A 189 -34.60 -42.12 -59.78
N HIS A 190 -35.47 -41.11 -59.95
CA HIS A 190 -35.70 -40.10 -58.92
C HIS A 190 -36.39 -40.68 -57.68
N ILE A 191 -37.42 -41.52 -57.85
CA ILE A 191 -38.12 -42.19 -56.74
C ILE A 191 -37.18 -43.14 -55.99
N ASP A 192 -36.37 -43.93 -56.69
CA ASP A 192 -35.36 -44.83 -56.09
C ASP A 192 -34.31 -44.01 -55.32
N GLY A 193 -33.86 -42.87 -55.86
CA GLY A 193 -32.98 -41.94 -55.17
C GLY A 193 -33.62 -41.30 -53.92
N GLN A 194 -34.91 -41.01 -53.96
CA GLN A 194 -35.66 -40.53 -52.80
C GLN A 194 -35.85 -41.63 -51.74
N ALA A 195 -36.04 -42.89 -52.13
CA ALA A 195 -36.13 -44.01 -51.21
C ALA A 195 -34.80 -44.19 -50.44
N ASN A 196 -33.67 -44.21 -51.15
CA ASN A 196 -32.34 -44.27 -50.54
C ASN A 196 -32.11 -43.12 -49.55
N HIS A 197 -32.54 -41.89 -49.89
CA HIS A 197 -32.43 -40.74 -48.98
C HIS A 197 -33.31 -40.88 -47.73
N VAL A 198 -34.48 -41.54 -47.82
CA VAL A 198 -35.33 -41.83 -46.66
C VAL A 198 -34.69 -42.91 -45.78
N ASP A 199 -34.05 -43.92 -46.37
CA ASP A 199 -33.28 -44.94 -45.64
C ASP A 199 -32.07 -44.30 -44.93
N ASP A 200 -31.27 -43.47 -45.61
CA ASP A 200 -30.16 -42.69 -45.02
C ASP A 200 -30.64 -41.79 -43.85
N GLN A 201 -31.81 -41.17 -43.99
CA GLN A 201 -32.42 -40.37 -42.92
C GLN A 201 -32.89 -41.24 -41.74
N THR A 202 -33.34 -42.47 -41.99
CA THR A 202 -33.76 -43.43 -40.96
C THR A 202 -32.54 -43.92 -40.16
N ASP A 203 -31.47 -44.32 -40.84
CA ASP A 203 -30.19 -44.68 -40.22
C ASP A 203 -29.63 -43.54 -39.35
N HIS A 204 -29.72 -42.30 -39.83
CA HIS A 204 -29.30 -41.13 -39.05
C HIS A 204 -30.15 -40.92 -37.79
N VAL A 205 -31.47 -41.15 -37.85
CA VAL A 205 -32.36 -41.09 -36.68
C VAL A 205 -32.03 -42.19 -35.66
N ASP A 206 -31.72 -43.42 -36.11
CA ASP A 206 -31.33 -44.51 -35.21
C ASP A 206 -29.95 -44.30 -34.56
N GLN A 207 -29.00 -43.69 -35.29
CA GLN A 207 -27.74 -43.23 -34.71
C GLN A 207 -27.97 -42.13 -33.66
N GLN A 208 -28.81 -41.14 -33.95
CA GLN A 208 -29.18 -40.09 -32.97
C GLN A 208 -29.86 -40.68 -31.74
N LYS A 209 -30.75 -41.66 -31.91
CA LYS A 209 -31.40 -42.36 -30.80
C LYS A 209 -30.37 -43.07 -29.92
N THR A 210 -29.41 -43.77 -30.52
CA THR A 210 -28.33 -44.46 -29.80
C THR A 210 -27.49 -43.47 -28.97
N LEU A 211 -27.17 -42.29 -29.53
CA LEU A 211 -26.45 -41.23 -28.81
C LEU A 211 -27.27 -40.63 -27.66
N ILE A 212 -28.60 -40.51 -27.81
CA ILE A 212 -29.50 -40.06 -26.73
C ILE A 212 -29.53 -41.08 -25.59
N ASP A 213 -29.61 -42.38 -25.90
CA ASP A 213 -29.64 -43.45 -24.90
C ASP A 213 -28.29 -43.50 -24.13
N GLN A 214 -27.14 -43.35 -24.81
CA GLN A 214 -25.82 -43.20 -24.17
C GLN A 214 -25.71 -41.93 -23.29
N ALA A 215 -26.23 -40.79 -23.77
CA ALA A 215 -26.24 -39.55 -22.99
C ALA A 215 -27.08 -39.70 -21.72
N LYS A 216 -28.16 -40.49 -21.76
CA LYS A 216 -28.98 -40.79 -20.59
C LYS A 216 -28.23 -41.65 -19.57
N GLU A 217 -27.55 -42.72 -20.00
CA GLU A 217 -26.70 -43.52 -19.09
C GLU A 217 -25.62 -42.67 -18.41
N HIS A 218 -25.02 -41.74 -19.15
CA HIS A 218 -24.05 -40.79 -18.57
C HIS A 218 -24.70 -39.85 -17.54
N ILE A 219 -25.91 -39.34 -17.80
CA ILE A 219 -26.64 -38.49 -16.86
C ILE A 219 -27.00 -39.28 -15.58
N ASP A 220 -27.48 -40.53 -15.71
CA ASP A 220 -27.82 -41.38 -14.56
C ASP A 220 -26.54 -41.71 -13.73
N GLY A 221 -25.39 -41.90 -14.39
CA GLY A 221 -24.07 -42.00 -13.75
C GLY A 221 -23.62 -40.71 -13.04
N GLN A 222 -23.97 -39.53 -13.58
CA GLN A 222 -23.70 -38.25 -12.92
C GLN A 222 -24.62 -38.02 -11.72
N VAL A 223 -25.89 -38.41 -11.79
CA VAL A 223 -26.84 -38.32 -10.66
C VAL A 223 -26.34 -39.17 -9.49
N THR A 224 -25.98 -40.43 -9.73
CA THR A 224 -25.43 -41.30 -8.67
C THR A 224 -24.12 -40.78 -8.07
N HIS A 225 -23.27 -40.10 -8.85
CA HIS A 225 -22.10 -39.40 -8.31
C HIS A 225 -22.48 -38.19 -7.43
N VAL A 226 -23.50 -37.42 -7.81
CA VAL A 226 -24.02 -36.29 -7.01
C VAL A 226 -24.64 -36.78 -5.70
N ASP A 227 -25.34 -37.91 -5.71
CA ASP A 227 -25.89 -38.53 -4.49
C ASP A 227 -24.75 -38.92 -3.52
N VAL A 228 -23.70 -39.60 -4.00
CA VAL A 228 -22.51 -39.95 -3.20
C VAL A 228 -21.78 -38.71 -2.68
N GLN A 229 -21.71 -37.64 -3.47
CA GLN A 229 -21.15 -36.36 -3.01
C GLN A 229 -22.02 -35.71 -1.92
N THR A 230 -23.35 -35.87 -1.99
CA THR A 230 -24.30 -35.37 -1.00
C THR A 230 -24.14 -36.12 0.32
N ASP A 231 -24.08 -37.46 0.29
CA ASP A 231 -23.78 -38.28 1.47
C ASP A 231 -22.46 -37.88 2.15
N HIS A 232 -21.42 -37.61 1.34
CA HIS A 232 -20.13 -37.16 1.86
C HIS A 232 -20.20 -35.77 2.51
N VAL A 233 -21.00 -34.85 1.95
CA VAL A 233 -21.27 -33.53 2.56
C VAL A 233 -22.01 -33.67 3.89
N ASP A 234 -22.98 -34.58 4.00
CA ASP A 234 -23.71 -34.81 5.26
C ASP A 234 -22.82 -35.47 6.34
N GLN A 235 -21.91 -36.36 5.94
CA GLN A 235 -20.86 -36.89 6.84
C GLN A 235 -19.90 -35.78 7.30
N GLN A 236 -19.44 -34.92 6.39
CA GLN A 236 -18.61 -33.76 6.75
C GLN A 236 -19.34 -32.79 7.69
N LYS A 237 -20.63 -32.53 7.45
CA LYS A 237 -21.47 -31.73 8.32
C LYS A 237 -21.56 -32.32 9.73
N THR A 238 -21.73 -33.63 9.84
CA THR A 238 -21.76 -34.34 11.12
C THR A 238 -20.43 -34.19 11.88
N LEU A 239 -19.29 -34.33 11.20
CA LEU A 239 -17.96 -34.11 11.80
C LEU A 239 -17.73 -32.65 12.21
N ILE A 240 -18.21 -31.68 11.44
CA ILE A 240 -18.16 -30.25 11.79
C ILE A 240 -18.99 -29.97 13.05
N ASP A 241 -20.18 -30.56 13.18
CA ASP A 241 -21.05 -30.35 14.33
C ASP A 241 -20.47 -31.04 15.60
N GLN A 242 -19.76 -32.18 15.47
CA GLN A 242 -18.94 -32.76 16.56
C GLN A 242 -17.74 -31.87 16.94
N ALA A 243 -17.04 -31.30 15.95
CA ALA A 243 -15.91 -30.41 16.21
C ALA A 243 -16.34 -29.13 16.94
N LYS A 244 -17.53 -28.59 16.66
CA LYS A 244 -18.13 -27.48 17.43
C LYS A 244 -18.32 -27.86 18.89
N GLN A 245 -18.93 -29.02 19.19
CA GLN A 245 -19.12 -29.47 20.58
C GLN A 245 -17.80 -29.58 21.34
N HIS A 246 -16.71 -30.01 20.68
CA HIS A 246 -15.38 -30.02 21.28
C HIS A 246 -14.86 -28.60 21.56
N ILE A 247 -15.03 -27.67 20.62
CA ILE A 247 -14.64 -26.26 20.78
C ILE A 247 -15.43 -25.59 21.90
N ASP A 248 -16.74 -25.83 21.99
CA ASP A 248 -17.61 -25.29 23.05
C ASP A 248 -17.21 -25.83 24.44
N GLY A 249 -16.83 -27.11 24.53
CA GLY A 249 -16.26 -27.70 25.74
C GLY A 249 -14.90 -27.11 26.12
N GLN A 250 -14.03 -26.86 25.13
CA GLN A 250 -12.75 -26.17 25.35
C GLN A 250 -12.93 -24.72 25.79
N ALA A 251 -13.90 -23.99 25.23
CA ALA A 251 -14.24 -22.64 25.65
C ALA A 251 -14.69 -22.61 27.12
N THR A 252 -15.57 -23.54 27.51
CA THR A 252 -16.01 -23.72 28.91
C THR A 252 -14.82 -23.91 29.86
N HIS A 253 -13.86 -24.76 29.51
CA HIS A 253 -12.65 -24.98 30.31
C HIS A 253 -11.72 -23.75 30.36
N VAL A 254 -11.66 -22.95 29.29
CA VAL A 254 -10.90 -21.68 29.28
C VAL A 254 -11.58 -20.63 30.17
N ASP A 255 -12.91 -20.59 30.22
CA ASP A 255 -13.65 -19.72 31.13
C ASP A 255 -13.41 -20.11 32.60
N GLU A 256 -13.42 -21.42 32.92
CA GLU A 256 -13.05 -21.95 34.25
C GLU A 256 -11.61 -21.59 34.63
N GLN A 257 -10.65 -21.75 33.71
CA GLN A 257 -9.26 -21.35 33.94
C GLN A 257 -9.12 -19.84 34.14
N THR A 258 -9.90 -19.03 33.43
CA THR A 258 -9.93 -17.57 33.59
C THR A 258 -10.45 -17.21 34.98
N GLY A 259 -11.52 -17.85 35.44
CA GLY A 259 -12.03 -17.69 36.81
C GLY A 259 -11.02 -18.04 37.90
N HIS A 260 -10.19 -19.08 37.69
CA HIS A 260 -9.07 -19.38 38.59
C HIS A 260 -7.95 -18.32 38.57
N VAL A 261 -7.66 -17.73 37.41
CA VAL A 261 -6.69 -16.61 37.31
C VAL A 261 -7.22 -15.37 38.03
N ASP A 262 -8.51 -15.05 37.92
CA ASP A 262 -9.12 -13.92 38.64
C ASP A 262 -9.12 -14.13 40.16
N GLN A 263 -9.35 -15.37 40.64
CA GLN A 263 -9.18 -15.73 42.04
C GLN A 263 -7.74 -15.57 42.52
N GLN A 264 -6.76 -16.04 41.74
CA GLN A 264 -5.33 -15.85 42.06
C GLN A 264 -4.95 -14.37 42.08
N LYS A 265 -5.45 -13.57 41.13
CA LYS A 265 -5.26 -12.12 41.12
C LYS A 265 -5.81 -11.47 42.38
N THR A 266 -7.02 -11.86 42.80
CA THR A 266 -7.63 -11.36 44.05
C THR A 266 -6.76 -11.66 45.27
N LEU A 267 -6.19 -12.86 45.36
CA LEU A 267 -5.26 -13.25 46.44
C LEU A 267 -3.94 -12.46 46.39
N ILE A 268 -3.42 -12.17 45.20
CA ILE A 268 -2.21 -11.34 45.02
C ILE A 268 -2.47 -9.90 45.45
N ASP A 269 -3.63 -9.33 45.08
CA ASP A 269 -3.99 -7.97 45.46
C ASP A 269 -4.17 -7.87 47.00
N GLN A 270 -4.80 -8.86 47.65
CA GLN A 270 -4.86 -8.96 49.13
C GLN A 270 -3.49 -9.12 49.80
N ALA A 271 -2.61 -9.95 49.24
CA ALA A 271 -1.25 -10.11 49.75
C ALA A 271 -0.44 -8.80 49.64
N LYS A 272 -0.71 -8.01 48.59
CA LYS A 272 -0.11 -6.68 48.43
C LYS A 272 -0.63 -5.70 49.49
N GLU A 273 -1.93 -5.64 49.75
CA GLU A 273 -2.49 -4.80 50.83
C GLU A 273 -1.84 -5.13 52.19
N HIS A 274 -1.58 -6.41 52.48
CA HIS A 274 -0.85 -6.82 53.68
C HIS A 274 0.60 -6.33 53.70
N ILE A 275 1.32 -6.41 52.57
CA ILE A 275 2.71 -5.91 52.45
C ILE A 275 2.76 -4.39 52.62
N ASP A 276 1.85 -3.65 51.98
CA ASP A 276 1.77 -2.19 52.07
C ASP A 276 1.43 -1.75 53.52
N GLY A 277 0.57 -2.50 54.22
CA GLY A 277 0.31 -2.31 55.66
C GLY A 277 1.52 -2.63 56.54
N GLN A 278 2.29 -3.68 56.24
CA GLN A 278 3.53 -3.99 56.94
C GLN A 278 4.61 -2.92 56.73
N ALA A 279 4.71 -2.35 55.52
CA ALA A 279 5.61 -1.24 55.24
C ALA A 279 5.25 -0.01 56.09
N THR A 280 3.96 0.32 56.18
CA THR A 280 3.45 1.42 57.01
C THR A 280 3.84 1.24 58.49
N HIS A 281 3.72 0.02 59.03
CA HIS A 281 4.13 -0.27 60.41
C HIS A 281 5.67 -0.18 60.61
N VAL A 282 6.47 -0.47 59.58
CA VAL A 282 7.93 -0.29 59.63
C VAL A 282 8.31 1.20 59.60
N ASP A 283 7.58 2.01 58.84
CA ASP A 283 7.75 3.47 58.84
C ASP A 283 7.38 4.07 60.22
N GLU A 284 6.24 3.66 60.81
CA GLU A 284 5.84 4.05 62.18
C GLU A 284 6.87 3.64 63.25
N GLN A 285 7.47 2.44 63.11
CA GLN A 285 8.56 2.00 63.98
C GLN A 285 9.83 2.83 63.80
N THR A 286 10.11 3.28 62.58
CA THR A 286 11.27 4.14 62.27
C THR A 286 11.08 5.53 62.87
N ASP A 287 9.90 6.14 62.72
CA ASP A 287 9.54 7.41 63.36
C ASP A 287 9.69 7.33 64.90
N HIS A 288 9.26 6.23 65.52
CA HIS A 288 9.43 6.03 66.96
C HIS A 288 10.91 5.91 67.38
N VAL A 289 11.76 5.28 66.55
CA VAL A 289 13.22 5.23 66.79
C VAL A 289 13.85 6.62 66.68
N ASP A 290 13.44 7.44 65.70
CA ASP A 290 13.94 8.81 65.55
C ASP A 290 13.46 9.75 66.67
N GLN A 291 12.24 9.56 67.19
CA GLN A 291 11.77 10.22 68.41
C GLN A 291 12.60 9.81 69.63
N GLN A 292 12.87 8.51 69.82
CA GLN A 292 13.74 8.02 70.89
C GLN A 292 15.16 8.58 70.77
N LYS A 293 15.72 8.65 69.56
CA LYS A 293 17.02 9.26 69.29
C LYS A 293 17.03 10.74 69.67
N THR A 294 15.99 11.48 69.34
CA THR A 294 15.82 12.89 69.71
C THR A 294 15.80 13.07 71.24
N LEU A 295 15.07 12.21 71.96
CA LEU A 295 15.04 12.22 73.43
C LEU A 295 16.41 11.86 74.05
N ILE A 296 17.15 10.93 73.46
CA ILE A 296 18.52 10.59 73.88
C ILE A 296 19.47 11.78 73.68
N ASP A 297 19.37 12.48 72.54
CA ASP A 297 20.24 13.63 72.26
C ASP A 297 19.87 14.86 73.15
N GLN A 298 18.60 15.03 73.53
CA GLN A 298 18.18 15.97 74.59
C GLN A 298 18.71 15.57 75.98
N ALA A 299 18.66 14.28 76.33
CA ALA A 299 19.19 13.79 77.60
C ALA A 299 20.71 13.99 77.71
N LYS A 300 21.45 13.84 76.61
CA LYS A 300 22.88 14.21 76.54
C LYS A 300 23.09 15.69 76.81
N GLN A 301 22.37 16.58 76.13
CA GLN A 301 22.48 18.04 76.37
C GLN A 301 22.20 18.41 77.84
N HIS A 302 21.25 17.74 78.49
CA HIS A 302 20.99 17.92 79.92
C HIS A 302 22.16 17.42 80.78
N ILE A 303 22.74 16.25 80.47
CA ILE A 303 23.92 15.72 81.16
C ILE A 303 25.12 16.65 80.96
N ASP A 304 25.39 17.12 79.74
CA ASP A 304 26.47 18.06 79.43
C ASP A 304 26.32 19.36 80.23
N GLY A 305 25.09 19.91 80.31
CA GLY A 305 24.78 21.07 81.15
C GLY A 305 24.91 20.80 82.66
N GLN A 306 24.61 19.59 83.13
CA GLN A 306 24.88 19.19 84.51
C GLN A 306 26.38 19.04 84.79
N VAL A 307 27.18 18.56 83.83
CA VAL A 307 28.64 18.53 83.93
C VAL A 307 29.18 19.96 84.03
N THR A 308 28.74 20.88 83.16
CA THR A 308 29.14 22.31 83.26
C THR A 308 28.78 22.91 84.62
N HIS A 309 27.59 22.62 85.16
CA HIS A 309 27.20 23.09 86.50
C HIS A 309 28.06 22.46 87.63
N VAL A 310 28.51 21.21 87.49
CA VAL A 310 29.43 20.58 88.44
C VAL A 310 30.83 21.18 88.34
N ASP A 311 31.28 21.53 87.13
CA ASP A 311 32.53 22.28 86.92
C ASP A 311 32.44 23.68 87.56
N ASP A 312 31.36 24.44 87.31
CA ASP A 312 31.09 25.75 87.94
C ASP A 312 31.04 25.65 89.48
N GLN A 313 30.45 24.58 90.03
CA GLN A 313 30.43 24.31 91.47
C GLN A 313 31.83 23.97 92.01
N THR A 314 32.66 23.29 91.23
CA THR A 314 34.04 22.95 91.59
C THR A 314 34.90 24.22 91.62
N ASP A 315 34.80 25.07 90.59
CA ASP A 315 35.44 26.40 90.54
C ASP A 315 35.00 27.28 91.73
N HIS A 316 33.72 27.25 92.10
CA HIS A 316 33.22 27.96 93.27
C HIS A 316 33.77 27.40 94.59
N VAL A 317 33.94 26.08 94.72
CA VAL A 317 34.58 25.44 95.88
C VAL A 317 36.06 25.81 95.97
N ASP A 318 36.78 25.87 94.85
CA ASP A 318 38.18 26.30 94.81
C ASP A 318 38.34 27.81 95.10
N ALA A 319 37.39 28.64 94.65
CA ALA A 319 37.30 30.05 95.04
C ALA A 319 37.01 30.22 96.54
N GLN A 320 36.09 29.44 97.10
CA GLN A 320 35.82 29.42 98.55
C GLN A 320 37.03 28.94 99.35
N LYS A 321 37.73 27.89 98.87
CA LYS A 321 38.98 27.41 99.47
C LYS A 321 40.04 28.51 99.48
N THR A 322 40.21 29.22 98.36
CA THR A 322 41.11 30.37 98.26
C THR A 322 40.73 31.48 99.24
N LEU A 323 39.43 31.77 99.41
CA LEU A 323 38.93 32.73 100.39
C LEU A 323 39.19 32.27 101.84
N ILE A 324 39.04 30.98 102.15
CA ILE A 324 39.36 30.41 103.46
C ILE A 324 40.87 30.50 103.73
N ASP A 325 41.72 30.23 102.73
CA ASP A 325 43.17 30.35 102.86
C ASP A 325 43.58 31.83 103.06
N GLN A 326 42.90 32.79 102.41
CA GLN A 326 43.04 34.24 102.68
C GLN A 326 42.56 34.64 104.08
N GLN A 327 41.39 34.16 104.52
CA GLN A 327 40.86 34.40 105.86
C GLN A 327 41.79 33.83 106.94
N LYS A 328 42.39 32.66 106.68
CA LYS A 328 43.40 32.07 107.56
C LYS A 328 44.64 32.94 107.65
N ALA A 329 45.15 33.45 106.53
CA ALA A 329 46.26 34.40 106.54
C ALA A 329 45.92 35.70 107.29
N LEU A 330 44.68 36.21 107.18
CA LEU A 330 44.20 37.36 107.96
C LEU A 330 44.06 37.03 109.46
N ILE A 331 43.65 35.82 109.82
CA ILE A 331 43.62 35.34 111.22
C ILE A 331 45.04 35.18 111.76
N ASP A 332 46.00 34.69 110.99
CA ASP A 332 47.40 34.59 111.38
C ASP A 332 48.01 35.99 111.58
N GLN A 333 47.69 36.96 110.72
CA GLN A 333 48.04 38.37 110.92
C GLN A 333 47.36 38.97 112.16
N ALA A 334 46.08 38.67 112.41
CA ALA A 334 45.37 39.12 113.60
C ALA A 334 45.94 38.48 114.88
N ALA A 335 46.37 37.22 114.84
CA ALA A 335 47.05 36.55 115.94
C ALA A 335 48.42 37.17 116.22
N GLN A 336 49.18 37.53 115.18
CA GLN A 336 50.41 38.33 115.32
C GLN A 336 50.11 39.71 115.93
N GLN A 337 49.05 40.39 115.50
CA GLN A 337 48.64 41.68 116.06
C GLN A 337 48.18 41.55 117.52
N VAL A 338 47.49 40.47 117.89
CA VAL A 338 47.10 40.19 119.29
C VAL A 338 48.34 39.86 120.14
N ALA A 339 49.31 39.12 119.61
CA ALA A 339 50.59 38.89 120.29
C ALA A 339 51.36 40.22 120.49
N GLN A 340 51.42 41.08 119.48
CA GLN A 340 51.98 42.43 119.59
C GLN A 340 51.20 43.29 120.61
N ASN A 341 49.86 43.21 120.63
CA ASN A 341 49.04 43.96 121.58
C ASN A 341 49.19 43.44 123.01
N ALA A 342 49.37 42.13 123.22
CA ALA A 342 49.64 41.54 124.53
C ALA A 342 51.04 41.93 125.03
N GLN A 343 52.04 41.97 124.15
CA GLN A 343 53.36 42.52 124.45
C GLN A 343 53.26 44.01 124.81
N THR A 344 52.59 44.81 123.98
CA THR A 344 52.36 46.25 124.21
C THR A 344 51.58 46.52 125.51
N ALA A 345 50.62 45.68 125.87
CA ALA A 345 49.88 45.79 127.14
C ALA A 345 50.76 45.43 128.35
N THR A 346 51.67 44.45 128.20
CA THR A 346 52.68 44.11 129.21
C THR A 346 53.68 45.27 129.38
N ASP A 347 54.11 45.87 128.28
CA ASP A 347 55.01 47.03 128.27
C ASP A 347 54.33 48.31 128.82
N GLN A 348 53.05 48.53 128.52
CA GLN A 348 52.27 49.65 129.08
C GLN A 348 51.94 49.47 130.56
N ALA A 349 51.70 48.23 131.04
CA ALA A 349 51.60 47.94 132.47
C ALA A 349 52.93 48.22 133.21
N GLY A 350 54.07 47.97 132.55
CA GLY A 350 55.40 48.36 133.06
C GLY A 350 55.66 49.87 133.10
N ILE A 351 55.07 50.64 132.18
CA ILE A 351 55.28 52.10 132.08
C ILE A 351 54.30 52.91 132.94
N ALA A 352 53.11 52.39 133.24
CA ALA A 352 52.06 53.10 134.00
C ALA A 352 52.45 53.43 135.46
N VAL A 353 53.44 52.73 136.05
CA VAL A 353 53.97 53.02 137.39
C VAL A 353 55.04 54.14 137.35
N ALA A 354 55.50 54.56 136.15
CA ALA A 354 56.59 55.51 135.97
C ALA A 354 56.18 56.89 135.41
N ASN A 355 54.95 57.10 134.92
CA ASN A 355 54.52 58.37 134.31
C ASN A 355 53.03 58.71 134.55
N ARG A 356 52.74 59.46 135.62
CA ARG A 356 51.40 60.02 135.86
C ARG A 356 51.18 61.26 134.99
N PHE A 357 50.23 61.21 134.06
CA PHE A 357 49.79 62.37 133.26
C PHE A 357 48.36 62.79 133.61
N VAL A 358 48.13 64.07 133.91
CA VAL A 358 46.78 64.60 134.20
C VAL A 358 46.55 65.91 133.43
N PHE A 359 45.55 65.94 132.56
CA PHE A 359 45.19 67.16 131.83
C PHE A 359 44.48 68.17 132.74
N LYS A 360 44.89 69.45 132.65
CA LYS A 360 44.41 70.55 133.50
C LYS A 360 43.67 71.66 132.72
N GLY A 361 43.45 71.50 131.42
CA GLY A 361 42.80 72.50 130.57
C GLY A 361 43.80 73.46 129.90
N SER A 362 43.40 74.71 129.68
CA SER A 362 44.30 75.75 129.15
C SER A 362 45.37 76.14 130.18
N TYR A 363 46.57 76.49 129.71
CA TYR A 363 47.65 76.97 130.56
C TYR A 363 47.26 78.25 131.33
N GLN A 364 47.57 78.30 132.63
CA GLN A 364 47.36 79.46 133.50
C GLN A 364 48.65 79.83 134.24
N ASN A 365 48.89 81.14 134.41
CA ASN A 365 50.01 81.68 135.19
C ASN A 365 49.79 81.48 136.70
N ASN A 366 50.88 81.58 137.48
CA ASN A 366 50.93 81.44 138.94
C ASN A 366 50.26 80.15 139.50
N THR A 367 50.08 79.12 138.68
CA THR A 367 49.34 77.91 139.00
C THR A 367 50.31 76.75 139.23
N VAL A 368 50.11 75.97 140.29
CA VAL A 368 50.96 74.80 140.58
C VAL A 368 50.52 73.59 139.75
N TYR A 369 51.44 73.09 138.94
CA TYR A 369 51.29 71.88 138.14
C TYR A 369 52.23 70.80 138.66
N ALA A 370 51.76 69.55 138.71
CA ALA A 370 52.62 68.40 139.03
C ALA A 370 53.51 68.03 137.84
N ALA A 371 54.59 67.29 138.09
CA ALA A 371 55.35 66.65 137.02
C ALA A 371 54.43 65.70 136.25
N GLY A 372 54.35 65.87 134.93
CA GLY A 372 53.45 65.13 134.05
C GLY A 372 52.08 65.79 133.81
N ASP A 373 51.70 66.89 134.47
CA ASP A 373 50.42 67.55 134.18
C ASP A 373 50.41 68.20 132.77
N GLY A 374 49.34 68.02 132.00
CA GLY A 374 49.18 68.52 130.63
C GLY A 374 48.29 69.76 130.51
N VAL A 375 48.60 70.67 129.59
CA VAL A 375 47.80 71.88 129.29
C VAL A 375 47.81 72.26 127.81
N MET A 376 46.83 73.04 127.38
CA MET A 376 46.79 73.67 126.04
C MET A 376 47.42 75.07 126.07
N TYR A 377 48.30 75.37 125.11
CA TYR A 377 48.89 76.69 124.90
C TYR A 377 49.04 76.97 123.40
N ALA A 378 48.53 78.09 122.91
CA ALA A 378 48.60 78.51 121.50
C ALA A 378 48.22 77.40 120.48
N ASN A 379 47.01 76.82 120.64
CA ASN A 379 46.49 75.68 119.86
C ASN A 379 47.39 74.43 119.81
N SER A 380 48.38 74.35 120.68
CA SER A 380 49.30 73.22 120.81
C SER A 380 49.15 72.57 122.18
N PHE A 381 49.40 71.26 122.23
CA PHE A 381 49.29 70.48 123.47
C PHE A 381 50.67 70.27 124.11
N ILE A 382 50.81 70.60 125.40
CA ILE A 382 52.08 70.59 126.13
C ILE A 382 51.98 69.94 127.52
N ARG A 383 53.11 69.51 128.10
CA ARG A 383 53.21 68.79 129.39
C ARG A 383 54.26 69.37 130.32
N ARG A 384 53.98 69.51 131.62
CA ARG A 384 54.94 69.96 132.63
C ARG A 384 56.00 68.89 132.90
N LYS A 385 57.28 69.24 132.77
CA LYS A 385 58.40 68.31 133.05
C LYS A 385 58.56 68.02 134.54
N THR A 386 58.53 69.07 135.37
CA THR A 386 58.82 68.99 136.81
C THR A 386 57.80 69.79 137.63
N ALA A 387 57.41 69.26 138.79
CA ALA A 387 56.39 69.87 139.65
C ALA A 387 56.80 71.27 140.13
N GLY A 388 55.90 72.25 140.03
CA GLY A 388 56.17 73.63 140.45
C GLY A 388 55.07 74.61 140.03
N SER A 389 55.17 75.86 140.50
CA SER A 389 54.28 76.95 140.05
C SER A 389 54.74 77.49 138.70
N SER A 390 53.79 77.76 137.79
CA SER A 390 54.07 78.22 136.43
C SER A 390 54.62 79.64 136.32
N GLY A 391 54.66 80.41 137.41
CA GLY A 391 55.15 81.79 137.42
C GLY A 391 54.28 82.77 136.65
N SER A 392 54.70 84.04 136.59
CA SER A 392 53.92 85.12 135.98
C SER A 392 54.05 85.20 134.44
N THR A 393 54.97 84.44 133.85
CA THR A 393 55.23 84.37 132.40
C THR A 393 55.60 82.94 132.00
N PHE A 394 55.14 82.48 130.84
CA PHE A 394 55.41 81.12 130.35
C PHE A 394 56.90 80.93 130.04
N VAL A 395 57.52 79.93 130.67
CA VAL A 395 58.91 79.51 130.43
C VAL A 395 58.91 78.19 129.65
N PRO A 396 59.21 78.17 128.34
CA PRO A 396 59.11 76.95 127.52
C PRO A 396 60.02 75.80 127.98
N GLY A 397 61.16 76.12 128.61
CA GLY A 397 62.12 75.12 129.09
C GLY A 397 61.52 74.09 130.04
N ASP A 398 60.50 74.47 130.81
CA ASP A 398 59.85 73.61 131.81
C ASP A 398 58.80 72.65 131.23
N TRP A 399 58.51 72.72 129.92
CA TRP A 399 57.41 71.98 129.28
C TRP A 399 57.89 71.15 128.07
N ASP A 400 57.25 70.00 127.84
CA ASP A 400 57.37 69.18 126.63
C ASP A 400 56.22 69.50 125.66
N PHE A 401 56.45 69.35 124.35
CA PHE A 401 55.44 69.53 123.28
C PHE A 401 54.93 68.18 122.77
N LEU A 402 53.62 68.07 122.43
CA LEU A 402 52.97 66.78 122.14
C LEU A 402 52.28 66.61 120.76
N ALA A 403 51.63 67.61 120.13
CA ALA A 403 50.86 67.40 118.87
C ALA A 403 50.52 68.67 118.01
N MET A 404 50.14 68.48 116.73
CA MET A 404 49.80 69.50 115.68
C MET A 404 48.59 69.06 114.80
N GLY A 405 48.01 69.90 113.90
CA GLY A 405 46.79 69.56 113.09
C GLY A 405 46.64 70.21 111.68
N ILE A 406 45.62 69.78 110.89
CA ILE A 406 45.38 70.06 109.43
C ILE A 406 44.05 70.81 109.15
N ASN A 407 43.94 71.59 108.05
CA ASN A 407 42.72 72.33 107.62
C ASN A 407 42.20 71.99 106.20
N LEU A 408 40.88 72.02 106.01
CA LEU A 408 40.19 71.86 104.71
C LEU A 408 39.69 73.22 104.18
N ARG A 409 39.88 73.51 102.88
CA ARG A 409 39.62 74.85 102.31
C ARG A 409 38.60 74.92 101.17
N GLY A 410 38.15 73.78 100.61
CA GLY A 410 37.07 73.73 99.62
C GLY A 410 37.54 74.00 98.17
N THR A 411 36.72 74.63 97.34
CA THR A 411 37.09 74.89 95.93
C THR A 411 38.27 75.86 95.83
N TYR A 412 39.23 75.55 94.95
CA TYR A 412 40.41 76.34 94.67
C TYR A 412 40.06 77.78 94.22
N GLN A 413 40.82 78.74 94.72
CA GLN A 413 40.71 80.17 94.39
C GLN A 413 42.05 80.71 93.90
N ASN A 414 42.00 81.57 92.88
CA ASN A 414 43.17 82.28 92.35
C ASN A 414 43.69 83.33 93.35
N ASN A 415 44.96 83.72 93.24
CA ASN A 415 45.60 84.76 94.06
C ASN A 415 45.41 84.60 95.59
N THR A 416 45.22 83.37 96.06
CA THR A 416 44.84 83.02 97.42
C THR A 416 45.99 82.27 98.09
N TYR A 417 46.31 82.63 99.32
CA TYR A 417 47.28 81.90 100.13
C TYR A 417 46.66 80.63 100.73
N TYR A 418 47.35 79.52 100.53
CA TYR A 418 47.08 78.23 101.12
C TYR A 418 48.28 77.80 101.96
N ALA A 419 48.02 77.37 103.19
CA ALA A 419 49.06 76.86 104.07
C ALA A 419 49.50 75.46 103.64
N LEU A 420 50.68 75.02 104.09
CA LEU A 420 51.13 73.64 104.00
C LEU A 420 50.03 72.71 104.55
N ASN A 421 49.66 71.70 103.75
CA ASN A 421 48.59 70.74 104.00
C ASN A 421 47.15 71.28 103.92
N ASP A 422 46.92 72.49 103.41
CA ASP A 422 45.58 72.92 102.99
C ASP A 422 45.12 72.07 101.77
N LEU A 423 43.88 71.58 101.82
CA LEU A 423 43.26 70.77 100.76
C LEU A 423 42.21 71.56 99.97
N VAL A 424 42.28 71.47 98.63
CA VAL A 424 41.43 72.19 97.68
C VAL A 424 40.88 71.31 96.53
N ILE A 425 39.79 71.75 95.90
CA ILE A 425 39.16 71.10 94.73
C ILE A 425 39.22 72.00 93.50
N PHE A 426 39.69 71.50 92.35
CA PHE A 426 39.71 72.24 91.08
C PHE A 426 39.20 71.37 89.92
N ARG A 427 38.25 71.88 89.12
CA ARG A 427 37.57 71.17 88.01
C ARG A 427 37.23 69.70 88.33
N ARG A 428 36.61 69.47 89.49
CA ARG A 428 36.22 68.13 90.03
C ARG A 428 37.36 67.16 90.35
N SER A 429 38.62 67.57 90.24
CA SER A 429 39.79 66.85 90.78
C SER A 429 40.24 67.47 92.12
N ALA A 430 40.85 66.68 93.00
CA ALA A 430 41.26 67.10 94.34
C ALA A 430 42.79 67.25 94.47
N TYR A 431 43.24 68.27 95.21
CA TYR A 431 44.64 68.68 95.29
C TYR A 431 45.03 69.12 96.70
N LEU A 432 46.27 68.82 97.10
CA LEU A 432 46.87 69.24 98.38
C LEU A 432 48.00 70.25 98.15
N ALA A 433 48.10 71.27 99.02
CA ALA A 433 49.21 72.21 99.04
C ALA A 433 50.44 71.57 99.71
N PRO A 434 51.52 71.25 98.96
CA PRO A 434 52.71 70.57 99.51
C PRO A 434 53.64 71.51 100.30
N ALA A 435 53.32 72.80 100.34
CA ALA A 435 54.01 73.85 101.07
C ALA A 435 53.05 75.04 101.27
N ASN A 436 53.45 76.00 102.10
CA ASN A 436 52.82 77.33 102.11
C ASN A 436 52.98 77.97 100.73
N LEU A 437 51.87 78.23 100.02
CA LEU A 437 51.92 78.75 98.65
C LEU A 437 50.77 79.72 98.37
N THR A 438 51.06 80.80 97.65
CA THR A 438 50.04 81.71 97.10
C THR A 438 49.79 81.34 95.65
N THR A 439 48.53 81.17 95.28
CA THR A 439 48.14 80.79 93.92
C THR A 439 48.29 81.94 92.93
N GLY A 440 48.48 81.62 91.64
CA GLY A 440 48.49 82.60 90.57
C GLY A 440 47.09 82.95 90.06
N ALA A 441 47.04 83.72 88.97
CA ALA A 441 45.80 84.08 88.28
C ALA A 441 45.14 82.91 87.52
N THR A 442 45.85 81.79 87.36
CA THR A 442 45.37 80.53 86.78
C THR A 442 45.92 79.33 87.57
N PHE A 443 45.21 78.21 87.54
CA PHE A 443 45.62 76.98 88.22
C PHE A 443 46.86 76.36 87.55
N ASN A 444 48.03 76.48 88.19
CA ASN A 444 49.23 75.76 87.79
C ASN A 444 49.27 74.38 88.47
N ARG A 445 48.94 73.32 87.71
CA ARG A 445 48.88 71.93 88.20
C ARG A 445 50.23 71.44 88.76
N ALA A 446 51.37 71.92 88.27
CA ALA A 446 52.69 71.48 88.73
C ALA A 446 53.04 71.93 90.16
N SER A 447 52.34 72.94 90.71
CA SER A 447 52.54 73.44 92.07
C SER A 447 51.71 72.70 93.13
N TRP A 448 50.94 71.68 92.73
CA TRP A 448 49.94 71.00 93.56
C TRP A 448 50.02 69.49 93.40
N VAL A 449 49.84 68.75 94.49
CA VAL A 449 49.79 67.28 94.43
C VAL A 449 48.36 66.85 94.17
N ARG A 450 48.08 66.27 92.98
CA ARG A 450 46.77 65.66 92.66
C ARG A 450 46.60 64.40 93.50
N ILE A 451 45.51 64.32 94.25
CA ILE A 451 45.17 63.16 95.11
C ILE A 451 43.93 62.40 94.63
N ALA A 452 43.12 62.99 93.72
CA ALA A 452 42.04 62.30 93.02
C ALA A 452 41.75 62.92 91.65
N ALA A 453 41.27 62.10 90.70
CA ALA A 453 40.90 62.49 89.34
C ALA A 453 39.37 62.50 89.14
N GLY A 454 38.87 63.38 88.27
CA GLY A 454 37.44 63.51 87.97
C GLY A 454 37.21 64.03 86.56
N TRP A 455 36.23 63.44 85.86
CA TRP A 455 35.92 63.72 84.45
C TRP A 455 35.02 64.97 84.34
N ASN A 456 35.30 65.84 83.37
CA ASN A 456 34.60 67.12 83.24
C ASN A 456 34.01 67.33 81.83
N PRO A 457 32.68 67.41 81.65
CA PRO A 457 32.09 67.66 80.34
C PRO A 457 32.29 69.12 79.94
N ALA A 458 33.17 69.37 78.97
CA ALA A 458 33.48 70.70 78.45
C ALA A 458 32.56 71.12 77.28
N GLY A 459 31.83 70.18 76.67
CA GLY A 459 30.75 70.47 75.72
C GLY A 459 31.17 70.37 74.26
N ALA A 460 30.53 71.13 73.37
CA ALA A 460 30.88 71.12 71.96
C ALA A 460 32.25 71.74 71.69
N TRP A 461 33.03 71.14 70.79
CA TRP A 461 34.33 71.65 70.39
C TRP A 461 34.18 73.03 69.75
N THR A 462 35.03 73.95 70.18
CA THR A 462 35.16 75.30 69.64
C THR A 462 36.63 75.60 69.37
N ALA A 463 36.91 76.42 68.36
CA ALA A 463 38.27 76.82 68.01
C ALA A 463 38.86 77.81 69.03
N ALA A 464 40.17 77.73 69.29
CA ALA A 464 40.91 78.61 70.20
C ALA A 464 40.42 78.61 71.67
N ALA A 465 39.77 77.53 72.12
CA ALA A 465 39.32 77.35 73.50
C ALA A 465 40.37 76.61 74.34
N ALA A 466 40.62 77.06 75.57
CA ALA A 466 41.50 76.36 76.51
C ALA A 466 40.79 75.13 77.08
N VAL A 467 41.38 73.95 76.90
CA VAL A 467 40.86 72.66 77.37
C VAL A 467 41.93 71.92 78.18
N TYR A 468 41.48 71.18 79.17
CA TYR A 468 42.34 70.49 80.14
C TYR A 468 42.25 68.97 79.96
N GLU A 469 43.32 68.26 80.31
CA GLU A 469 43.32 66.81 80.44
C GLU A 469 42.12 66.34 81.29
N ASP A 470 41.43 65.29 80.82
CA ASP A 470 40.15 64.77 81.33
C ASP A 470 38.88 65.62 81.01
N ASP A 471 38.99 66.71 80.25
CA ASP A 471 37.82 67.37 79.66
C ASP A 471 37.22 66.53 78.50
N ILE A 472 35.88 66.45 78.43
CA ILE A 472 35.14 65.73 77.39
C ILE A 472 34.52 66.71 76.38
N LEU A 473 34.81 66.50 75.09
CA LEU A 473 34.43 67.36 73.98
C LEU A 473 33.58 66.61 72.94
N THR A 474 32.64 67.29 72.28
CA THR A 474 31.86 66.72 71.16
C THR A 474 32.04 67.52 69.88
N ASN A 475 32.26 66.86 68.73
CA ASN A 475 32.35 67.55 67.44
C ASN A 475 31.55 66.81 66.36
N GLN A 476 30.68 67.54 65.68
CA GLN A 476 29.80 67.08 64.59
C GLN A 476 28.98 65.79 64.85
N GLY A 477 28.89 65.32 66.09
CA GLY A 477 28.20 64.10 66.51
C GLY A 477 29.09 62.96 67.02
N SER A 478 30.42 63.13 67.00
CA SER A 478 31.38 62.24 67.68
C SER A 478 31.81 62.84 69.03
N THR A 479 32.21 62.00 69.98
CA THR A 479 32.64 62.39 71.34
C THR A 479 34.09 61.99 71.59
N TYR A 480 34.85 62.87 72.26
CA TYR A 480 36.28 62.76 72.49
C TYR A 480 36.66 63.13 73.93
N ARG A 481 37.75 62.57 74.45
CA ARG A 481 38.41 62.98 75.70
C ARG A 481 39.72 63.70 75.40
N VAL A 482 39.99 64.80 76.11
CA VAL A 482 41.26 65.53 76.03
C VAL A 482 42.34 64.78 76.81
N THR A 483 43.46 64.48 76.15
CA THR A 483 44.56 63.69 76.74
C THR A 483 45.66 64.54 77.38
N THR A 484 45.70 65.85 77.12
CA THR A 484 46.69 66.79 77.66
C THR A 484 46.14 68.21 77.67
N ASP A 485 46.47 69.01 78.68
CA ASP A 485 46.15 70.46 78.73
C ASP A 485 46.66 71.20 77.47
N HIS A 486 45.76 71.81 76.69
CA HIS A 486 46.13 72.59 75.50
C HIS A 486 45.02 73.59 75.10
N THR A 487 45.34 74.53 74.19
CA THR A 487 44.32 75.35 73.51
C THR A 487 43.94 74.69 72.20
N THR A 488 42.64 74.52 71.93
CA THR A 488 42.17 73.88 70.70
C THR A 488 42.61 74.67 69.45
N PRO A 489 43.06 73.99 68.38
CA PRO A 489 43.49 74.66 67.15
C PRO A 489 42.36 75.38 66.42
N ALA A 490 42.71 76.20 65.41
CA ALA A 490 41.74 76.98 64.63
C ALA A 490 40.75 76.11 63.82
N SER A 491 41.14 74.87 63.50
CA SER A 491 40.33 73.84 62.86
C SER A 491 40.39 72.55 63.68
N PHE A 492 39.34 71.73 63.62
CA PHE A 492 39.26 70.52 64.43
C PHE A 492 40.38 69.54 64.09
N SER A 493 41.07 69.05 65.12
CA SER A 493 42.16 68.07 65.02
C SER A 493 42.08 67.11 66.21
N THR A 494 42.36 65.83 65.97
CA THR A 494 42.32 64.77 66.99
C THR A 494 43.68 64.51 67.64
N ALA A 495 44.73 65.29 67.35
CA ALA A 495 46.10 65.00 67.79
C ALA A 495 46.28 64.87 69.32
N ASN A 496 45.48 65.61 70.10
CA ASN A 496 45.47 65.58 71.57
C ASN A 496 44.10 65.11 72.13
N LEU A 497 43.35 64.36 71.32
CA LEU A 497 41.99 63.90 71.61
C LEU A 497 41.86 62.39 71.38
N GLU A 498 41.45 61.67 72.41
CA GLU A 498 41.06 60.27 72.36
C GLU A 498 39.60 60.17 71.87
N LEU A 499 39.34 59.49 70.75
CA LEU A 499 37.98 59.23 70.26
C LEU A 499 37.32 58.18 71.16
N ILE A 500 36.19 58.53 71.79
CA ILE A 500 35.45 57.63 72.68
C ILE A 500 34.07 57.21 72.15
N ALA A 501 33.52 57.91 71.15
CA ALA A 501 32.36 57.44 70.37
C ALA A 501 32.28 58.14 69.00
N ALA A 502 32.05 57.39 67.92
CA ALA A 502 31.93 57.94 66.55
C ALA A 502 30.48 58.30 66.17
N LYS A 503 30.32 59.33 65.33
CA LYS A 503 29.02 59.78 64.82
C LYS A 503 28.30 58.67 64.04
N GLY A 504 27.15 58.25 64.55
CA GLY A 504 26.25 57.33 63.86
C GLY A 504 26.67 55.86 63.92
N ASP A 505 27.60 55.51 64.80
CA ASP A 505 28.05 54.14 65.02
C ASP A 505 26.97 53.33 65.76
N PRO A 506 26.31 52.32 65.15
CA PRO A 506 25.16 51.64 65.75
C PRO A 506 25.52 50.37 66.54
N GLY A 507 26.77 49.89 66.45
CA GLY A 507 27.13 48.52 66.81
C GLY A 507 26.66 47.50 65.76
N THR A 508 27.59 46.90 65.03
CA THR A 508 27.29 46.23 63.75
C THR A 508 26.76 44.80 63.88
N LEU A 509 25.61 44.53 63.25
CA LEU A 509 25.22 43.23 62.68
C LEU A 509 24.74 43.47 61.23
N THR A 510 25.14 42.63 60.28
CA THR A 510 24.97 42.86 58.84
C THR A 510 23.83 42.06 58.21
N ALA A 511 23.12 42.66 57.24
CA ALA A 511 22.11 41.98 56.42
C ALA A 511 22.17 42.48 54.96
N SER A 512 22.66 41.62 54.05
CA SER A 512 22.63 41.88 52.60
C SER A 512 22.54 40.60 51.76
N ALA A 513 21.71 39.64 52.17
CA ALA A 513 21.10 38.69 51.23
C ALA A 513 20.15 39.48 50.29
N PHE A 514 19.96 39.15 49.02
CA PHE A 514 19.88 37.83 48.38
C PHE A 514 20.57 37.79 46.99
N PRO A 515 21.01 36.61 46.50
CA PRO A 515 21.53 36.47 45.14
C PRO A 515 20.41 36.31 44.10
N VAL A 516 20.67 36.80 42.88
CA VAL A 516 19.94 36.37 41.67
C VAL A 516 20.39 34.95 41.32
N VAL A 517 19.45 33.99 41.28
CA VAL A 517 19.75 32.60 40.91
C VAL A 517 19.59 32.42 39.40
N SER A 518 20.71 32.40 38.67
CA SER A 518 20.76 31.89 37.30
C SER A 518 21.03 30.38 37.33
N LEU A 519 20.04 29.57 36.97
CA LEU A 519 20.21 28.11 36.88
C LEU A 519 20.84 27.70 35.53
N PRO A 520 21.93 26.93 35.51
CA PRO A 520 22.47 26.35 34.28
C PRO A 520 21.64 25.11 33.91
N LEU A 521 20.71 25.26 32.98
CA LEU A 521 19.87 24.14 32.52
C LEU A 521 20.59 23.34 31.42
N SER A 522 20.75 22.05 31.66
CA SER A 522 21.08 21.05 30.65
C SER A 522 19.81 20.60 29.91
N GLY A 523 19.98 19.96 28.75
CA GLY A 523 18.86 19.58 27.86
C GLY A 523 17.84 18.57 28.41
N THR A 524 17.93 18.20 29.69
CA THR A 524 17.04 17.26 30.39
C THR A 524 16.30 17.86 31.59
N ASP A 525 16.61 19.10 31.98
CA ASP A 525 16.07 19.70 33.20
C ASP A 525 14.65 20.25 33.01
N LYS A 526 13.71 19.86 33.88
CA LYS A 526 12.31 20.31 33.83
C LYS A 526 12.03 21.39 34.89
N ILE A 527 11.59 22.56 34.44
CA ILE A 527 11.02 23.60 35.31
C ILE A 527 9.58 23.19 35.66
N VAL A 528 9.25 23.18 36.95
CA VAL A 528 7.87 23.01 37.44
C VAL A 528 7.38 24.35 38.00
N ILE A 529 6.28 24.88 37.45
CA ILE A 529 5.59 26.05 37.99
C ILE A 529 4.31 25.57 38.67
N GLN A 530 4.24 25.71 39.98
CA GLN A 530 3.06 25.40 40.78
C GLN A 530 2.04 26.55 40.61
N ARG A 531 0.77 26.22 40.34
CA ARG A 531 -0.32 27.22 40.44
C ARG A 531 -0.73 27.38 41.90
N GLY A 532 -1.26 28.55 42.25
CA GLY A 532 -1.62 28.92 43.63
C GLY A 532 -2.79 28.13 44.26
N ASP A 533 -3.30 27.10 43.59
CA ASP A 533 -4.31 26.15 44.10
C ASP A 533 -3.69 24.83 44.58
N GLY A 534 -2.36 24.67 44.51
CA GLY A 534 -1.65 23.47 44.92
C GLY A 534 -1.76 22.30 43.93
N SER A 535 -2.54 22.43 42.85
CA SER A 535 -2.69 21.38 41.84
C SER A 535 -1.47 21.30 40.91
N MET A 536 -0.95 20.09 40.70
CA MET A 536 0.10 19.85 39.72
C MET A 536 -0.45 19.87 38.29
N GLY A 537 -0.66 21.07 37.76
CA GLY A 537 -0.92 21.26 36.34
C GLY A 537 0.29 20.83 35.49
N LYS A 538 0.22 19.62 34.89
CA LYS A 538 1.18 19.20 33.86
C LYS A 538 1.10 20.15 32.66
N ILE A 539 2.02 21.11 32.61
CA ILE A 539 2.51 21.65 31.35
C ILE A 539 3.66 20.73 30.95
N ASP A 540 3.41 19.81 30.01
CA ASP A 540 4.51 19.10 29.34
C ASP A 540 5.27 20.12 28.48
N PRO A 541 6.55 20.43 28.75
CA PRO A 541 7.28 21.44 27.97
C PRO A 541 7.66 20.96 26.56
N PHE A 542 7.31 19.73 26.20
CA PHE A 542 7.70 19.08 24.94
C PHE A 542 6.60 18.15 24.38
N THR A 543 5.45 18.70 23.99
CA THR A 543 4.74 18.15 22.81
C THR A 543 5.41 18.73 21.57
N THR A 544 6.51 18.11 21.14
CA THR A 544 7.37 18.59 20.06
C THR A 544 6.61 18.80 18.75
N GLY A 545 6.69 20.02 18.21
CA GLY A 545 6.36 20.33 16.80
C GLY A 545 5.01 20.99 16.51
N PHE A 546 4.03 20.96 17.43
CA PHE A 546 2.71 21.55 17.17
C PHE A 546 2.67 23.07 17.47
N PRO A 547 2.02 23.90 16.63
CA PRO A 547 1.84 25.33 16.88
C PRO A 547 0.85 25.59 18.05
N ASP A 548 0.78 26.83 18.53
CA ASP A 548 -0.05 27.23 19.69
C ASP A 548 -1.56 26.92 19.54
N SER A 549 -2.02 26.71 18.30
CA SER A 549 -3.34 26.12 18.04
C SER A 549 -3.24 24.60 18.15
N ARG A 550 -3.93 24.01 19.14
CA ARG A 550 -4.01 22.54 19.26
C ARG A 550 -4.86 21.94 18.13
N PRO A 551 -4.50 20.75 17.61
CA PRO A 551 -5.35 20.03 16.66
C PRO A 551 -6.67 19.60 17.33
N SER A 552 -7.76 19.56 16.56
CA SER A 552 -9.05 19.03 17.04
C SER A 552 -9.06 17.49 17.09
N VAL A 553 -8.17 16.86 16.32
CA VAL A 553 -7.95 15.42 16.27
C VAL A 553 -6.45 15.17 16.20
N LEU A 554 -5.93 14.33 17.10
CA LEU A 554 -4.55 13.83 17.09
C LEU A 554 -4.58 12.34 17.41
N PHE A 555 -3.95 11.54 16.56
CA PHE A 555 -3.68 10.13 16.76
C PHE A 555 -2.17 9.91 16.70
N ASP A 556 -1.57 9.48 17.81
CA ASP A 556 -0.15 9.19 17.93
C ASP A 556 0.05 7.68 18.12
N PHE A 557 0.03 6.94 17.01
CA PHE A 557 0.14 5.47 17.00
C PHE A 557 1.51 5.01 17.50
N ALA A 558 2.57 5.74 17.14
CA ALA A 558 3.94 5.42 17.54
C ALA A 558 4.19 5.69 19.03
N GLY A 559 3.69 6.82 19.55
CA GLY A 559 3.86 7.23 20.95
C GLY A 559 2.92 6.53 21.94
N SER A 560 1.68 6.22 21.53
CA SER A 560 0.71 5.53 22.39
C SER A 560 0.76 4.00 22.31
N GLY A 561 1.28 3.45 21.20
CA GLY A 561 1.31 2.01 20.95
C GLY A 561 -0.07 1.38 20.70
N VAL A 562 -1.13 2.18 20.53
CA VAL A 562 -2.52 1.72 20.35
C VAL A 562 -3.25 2.48 19.24
N VAL A 563 -4.33 1.91 18.74
CA VAL A 563 -5.29 2.60 17.86
C VAL A 563 -6.44 3.15 18.71
N SER A 564 -6.80 4.42 18.52
CA SER A 564 -7.86 5.07 19.29
C SER A 564 -9.23 4.42 19.03
N PRO A 565 -10.05 4.13 20.06
CA PRO A 565 -11.42 3.64 19.90
C PRO A 565 -12.37 4.58 19.14
N ARG A 566 -11.95 5.83 18.89
CA ARG A 566 -12.69 6.78 18.03
C ARG A 566 -12.59 6.44 16.54
N LEU A 567 -11.63 5.60 16.14
CA LEU A 567 -11.41 5.18 14.77
C LEU A 567 -12.19 3.90 14.47
N VAL A 568 -12.85 3.87 13.32
CA VAL A 568 -13.43 2.66 12.76
C VAL A 568 -12.32 1.92 12.01
N TYR A 569 -12.15 0.64 12.31
CA TYR A 569 -11.21 -0.25 11.62
C TYR A 569 -11.95 -1.46 11.04
N SER A 570 -11.57 -1.89 9.84
CA SER A 570 -12.00 -3.16 9.27
C SER A 570 -10.91 -3.82 8.42
N ARG A 571 -10.82 -5.15 8.52
CA ARG A 571 -9.92 -6.00 7.73
C ARG A 571 -10.37 -7.47 7.81
N SER A 572 -10.56 -8.12 6.66
CA SER A 572 -10.93 -9.56 6.60
C SER A 572 -9.73 -10.50 6.77
N GLY A 573 -9.99 -11.70 7.31
CA GLY A 573 -8.98 -12.75 7.54
C GLY A 573 -8.03 -12.47 8.71
N GLN A 574 -7.03 -13.33 8.91
CA GLN A 574 -5.92 -13.08 9.84
C GLN A 574 -4.82 -12.23 9.17
N ALA A 575 -3.97 -11.60 9.98
CA ALA A 575 -2.78 -10.90 9.52
C ALA A 575 -1.66 -11.04 10.55
N THR A 576 -0.42 -10.67 10.21
CA THR A 576 0.68 -10.64 11.17
C THR A 576 1.23 -9.23 11.41
N ARG A 577 1.88 -9.05 12.55
CA ARG A 577 2.68 -7.87 12.89
C ARG A 577 3.87 -8.28 13.77
N PHE A 578 4.92 -7.48 13.80
CA PHE A 578 5.98 -7.60 14.79
C PHE A 578 5.63 -6.81 16.05
N ASN A 579 5.77 -7.45 17.21
CA ASN A 579 5.58 -6.81 18.51
C ASN A 579 6.87 -6.17 19.04
N ARG A 580 6.77 -5.48 20.17
CA ARG A 580 7.89 -4.74 20.79
C ARG A 580 9.10 -5.62 21.12
N ALA A 581 8.91 -6.92 21.32
CA ALA A 581 9.99 -7.87 21.59
C ALA A 581 10.67 -8.41 20.31
N GLY A 582 10.27 -7.94 19.13
CA GLY A 582 10.75 -8.37 17.81
C GLY A 582 10.18 -9.70 17.34
N ASN A 583 9.22 -10.29 18.07
CA ASN A 583 8.58 -11.54 17.71
C ASN A 583 7.42 -11.27 16.73
N LEU A 584 7.16 -12.23 15.84
CA LEU A 584 6.07 -12.20 14.88
C LEU A 584 4.81 -12.80 15.50
N GLU A 585 3.72 -12.04 15.55
CA GLU A 585 2.44 -12.48 16.09
C GLU A 585 1.31 -12.39 15.06
N THR A 586 0.35 -13.30 15.15
CA THR A 586 -0.87 -13.31 14.32
C THR A 586 -1.99 -12.57 15.05
N VAL A 587 -2.65 -11.65 14.36
CA VAL A 587 -3.83 -10.94 14.84
C VAL A 587 -5.09 -11.38 14.10
N GLY A 588 -6.22 -11.42 14.82
CA GLY A 588 -7.54 -11.76 14.28
C GLY A 588 -8.08 -10.73 13.28
N ALA A 589 -9.17 -11.09 12.61
CA ALA A 589 -9.92 -10.16 11.75
C ALA A 589 -10.37 -8.93 12.54
N ASN A 590 -10.42 -7.76 11.88
CA ASN A 590 -10.76 -6.47 12.51
C ASN A 590 -9.89 -6.08 13.74
N VAL A 591 -8.70 -6.66 13.91
CA VAL A 591 -7.69 -6.18 14.86
C VAL A 591 -6.60 -5.36 14.14
N PRO A 592 -6.43 -4.06 14.46
CA PRO A 592 -5.45 -3.20 13.79
C PRO A 592 -4.00 -3.51 14.22
N ARG A 593 -3.06 -3.11 13.36
CA ARG A 593 -1.66 -3.54 13.46
C ARG A 593 -0.74 -2.40 13.84
N ILE A 594 -0.49 -2.24 15.14
CA ILE A 594 0.66 -1.46 15.63
C ILE A 594 1.90 -2.34 15.47
N ASN A 595 2.75 -1.99 14.52
CA ASN A 595 3.89 -2.80 14.11
C ASN A 595 5.21 -2.19 14.60
N HIS A 596 6.14 -3.04 14.97
CA HIS A 596 7.47 -2.65 15.44
C HIS A 596 8.55 -3.04 14.43
N ASP A 597 9.67 -2.35 14.50
CA ASP A 597 10.91 -2.77 13.87
C ASP A 597 11.42 -4.04 14.61
N PRO A 598 11.60 -5.18 13.92
CA PRO A 598 11.90 -6.45 14.58
C PRO A 598 13.34 -6.54 15.11
N ALA A 599 14.29 -5.75 14.59
CA ALA A 599 15.67 -5.75 15.03
C ALA A 599 15.91 -4.85 16.25
N THR A 600 15.14 -3.75 16.37
CA THR A 600 15.33 -2.71 17.39
C THR A 600 14.19 -2.60 18.40
N GLY A 601 13.04 -3.23 18.15
CA GLY A 601 11.82 -3.11 18.96
C GLY A 601 11.14 -1.74 18.89
N LYS A 602 11.60 -0.82 18.03
CA LYS A 602 11.03 0.52 17.87
C LYS A 602 9.63 0.46 17.27
N CYS A 603 8.65 1.13 17.87
CA CYS A 603 7.32 1.23 17.27
C CYS A 603 7.38 2.04 15.96
N LEU A 604 6.89 1.45 14.87
CA LEU A 604 6.75 2.11 13.56
C LEU A 604 5.35 2.73 13.38
N GLY A 605 4.44 2.52 14.33
CA GLY A 605 3.06 3.00 14.28
C GLY A 605 2.11 2.01 13.62
N TYR A 606 1.02 2.52 13.07
CA TYR A 606 -0.02 1.74 12.42
C TYR A 606 0.43 1.28 11.02
N LEU A 607 0.54 -0.03 10.82
CA LEU A 607 0.78 -0.67 9.53
C LEU A 607 -0.54 -0.83 8.77
N SER A 608 -0.60 -0.27 7.57
CA SER A 608 -1.72 -0.40 6.64
C SER A 608 -1.27 -1.07 5.35
N GLU A 609 -1.86 -2.19 4.94
CA GLU A 609 -1.51 -2.94 3.72
C GLU A 609 -2.75 -3.32 2.90
N GLU A 610 -2.62 -3.32 1.57
CA GLU A 610 -3.70 -3.74 0.66
C GLU A 610 -3.97 -5.25 0.71
N THR A 611 -5.06 -5.69 0.09
CA THR A 611 -5.42 -7.13 0.01
C THR A 611 -4.32 -7.93 -0.68
N ARG A 612 -3.93 -9.05 -0.06
CA ARG A 612 -2.90 -9.96 -0.56
C ARG A 612 -3.24 -11.41 -0.30
N ALA A 613 -2.78 -12.29 -1.17
CA ALA A 613 -2.91 -13.74 -1.04
C ALA A 613 -1.54 -14.38 -1.18
N ASN A 614 -1.23 -15.37 -0.33
CA ASN A 614 -0.06 -16.21 -0.51
C ASN A 614 -0.40 -17.34 -1.49
N LEU A 615 0.22 -17.34 -2.67
CA LEU A 615 0.02 -18.35 -3.70
C LEU A 615 0.80 -19.65 -3.43
N ILE A 616 1.76 -19.63 -2.49
CA ILE A 616 2.42 -20.83 -1.97
C ILE A 616 1.48 -21.55 -1.00
N THR A 617 1.32 -22.86 -1.17
CA THR A 617 0.71 -23.76 -0.18
C THR A 617 1.78 -24.36 0.74
N GLN A 618 1.39 -24.75 1.95
CA GLN A 618 2.24 -25.36 2.97
C GLN A 618 3.48 -24.50 3.30
N SER A 619 3.29 -23.19 3.51
CA SER A 619 4.40 -22.25 3.80
C SER A 619 5.18 -22.59 5.08
N ALA A 620 4.65 -23.43 5.96
CA ALA A 620 5.33 -23.84 7.19
C ALA A 620 5.83 -25.30 7.21
N GLY A 621 5.58 -26.08 6.14
CA GLY A 621 5.88 -27.52 6.09
C GLY A 621 6.66 -27.94 4.84
N PHE A 622 7.99 -27.79 4.86
CA PHE A 622 8.88 -28.15 3.73
C PHE A 622 9.09 -29.66 3.56
N ASP A 623 8.67 -30.45 4.54
CA ASP A 623 8.55 -31.91 4.52
C ASP A 623 7.34 -32.38 3.68
N SER A 624 6.29 -31.55 3.57
CA SER A 624 5.11 -31.81 2.74
C SER A 624 5.45 -32.17 1.28
N SER A 625 4.57 -32.97 0.65
CA SER A 625 4.64 -33.31 -0.77
C SER A 625 4.30 -32.14 -1.70
N ALA A 626 3.74 -31.04 -1.18
CA ALA A 626 3.54 -29.80 -1.93
C ALA A 626 4.87 -29.15 -2.38
N TRP A 627 5.98 -29.49 -1.73
CA TRP A 627 7.32 -29.01 -2.08
C TRP A 627 8.10 -30.07 -2.85
N VAL A 628 8.47 -29.75 -4.09
CA VAL A 628 9.42 -30.56 -4.86
C VAL A 628 10.83 -30.30 -4.30
N ARG A 629 11.43 -31.33 -3.72
CA ARG A 629 12.80 -31.32 -3.19
C ARG A 629 13.78 -31.69 -4.30
N MET A 630 14.40 -30.69 -4.92
CA MET A 630 15.39 -30.88 -5.98
C MET A 630 16.77 -31.06 -5.37
N GLY A 631 17.27 -32.30 -5.29
CA GLY A 631 18.63 -32.60 -4.82
C GLY A 631 18.94 -32.19 -3.37
N CYS A 632 17.92 -31.83 -2.57
CA CYS A 632 18.05 -31.39 -1.19
C CYS A 632 17.28 -32.30 -0.23
N THR A 633 17.62 -32.22 1.05
CA THR A 633 16.86 -32.81 2.16
C THR A 633 16.42 -31.73 3.14
N THR A 634 15.49 -32.10 4.02
CA THR A 634 15.00 -31.25 5.09
C THR A 634 15.21 -31.95 6.43
N SER A 635 15.56 -31.20 7.47
CA SER A 635 15.69 -31.72 8.83
C SER A 635 15.15 -30.70 9.86
N ALA A 636 14.70 -31.19 11.01
CA ALA A 636 14.34 -30.32 12.12
C ALA A 636 15.60 -29.65 12.71
N GLY A 637 15.56 -28.33 12.86
CA GLY A 637 16.63 -27.56 13.51
C GLY A 637 16.31 -27.25 14.98
N PRO A 638 17.33 -27.01 15.83
CA PRO A 638 17.13 -26.54 17.20
C PRO A 638 16.78 -25.03 17.27
N VAL A 639 16.65 -24.36 16.14
CA VAL A 639 16.41 -22.92 16.02
C VAL A 639 14.90 -22.64 16.00
N LEU A 640 14.47 -21.59 16.70
CA LEU A 640 13.09 -21.12 16.66
C LEU A 640 12.88 -20.10 15.52
N THR A 641 11.71 -20.17 14.90
CA THR A 641 11.16 -19.12 14.04
C THR A 641 10.80 -17.87 14.85
N LEU A 642 10.52 -16.78 14.15
CA LEU A 642 10.08 -15.52 14.76
C LEU A 642 8.71 -15.61 15.46
N ASP A 643 7.91 -16.65 15.18
CA ASP A 643 6.67 -17.00 15.90
C ASP A 643 6.84 -18.16 16.91
N ASN A 644 8.08 -18.39 17.38
CA ASN A 644 8.47 -19.39 18.40
C ASN A 644 8.15 -20.86 18.06
N ALA A 645 8.05 -21.23 16.78
CA ALA A 645 7.96 -22.62 16.33
C ALA A 645 9.36 -23.19 16.01
N LEU A 646 9.54 -24.52 16.08
CA LEU A 646 10.77 -25.16 15.60
C LEU A 646 10.87 -25.03 14.07
N VAL A 647 12.05 -24.65 13.57
CA VAL A 647 12.25 -24.39 12.14
C VAL A 647 12.89 -25.57 11.40
N THR A 648 12.53 -25.72 10.13
CA THR A 648 13.14 -26.72 9.23
C THR A 648 14.41 -26.14 8.59
N LYS A 649 15.51 -26.90 8.67
CA LYS A 649 16.75 -26.64 7.93
C LYS A 649 16.68 -27.31 6.56
N VAL A 650 16.99 -26.57 5.50
CA VAL A 650 17.12 -27.10 4.13
C VAL A 650 18.59 -27.36 3.85
N ILE A 651 18.93 -28.61 3.51
CA ILE A 651 20.29 -29.11 3.33
C ILE A 651 20.48 -29.48 1.85
N PRO A 652 21.40 -28.84 1.10
CA PRO A 652 21.71 -29.26 -0.25
C PRO A 652 22.53 -30.56 -0.25
N GLY A 653 22.23 -31.47 -1.18
CA GLY A 653 23.04 -32.66 -1.44
C GLY A 653 24.37 -32.33 -2.12
N ALA A 654 25.16 -33.37 -2.42
CA ALA A 654 26.53 -33.26 -2.96
C ALA A 654 26.65 -32.72 -4.41
N ALA A 655 25.60 -32.11 -4.97
CA ALA A 655 25.53 -31.63 -6.36
C ALA A 655 25.46 -30.09 -6.42
N PHE A 656 26.04 -29.51 -7.48
CA PHE A 656 26.38 -28.08 -7.53
C PHE A 656 25.33 -27.12 -8.12
N ALA A 657 24.24 -27.62 -8.71
CA ALA A 657 23.32 -26.76 -9.48
C ALA A 657 21.84 -27.05 -9.19
N GLY A 658 21.07 -25.99 -8.93
CA GLY A 658 19.60 -26.05 -8.83
C GLY A 658 19.07 -26.78 -7.59
N VAL A 659 19.83 -26.81 -6.49
CA VAL A 659 19.49 -27.62 -5.31
C VAL A 659 18.65 -26.83 -4.30
N GLY A 660 17.41 -27.26 -4.06
CA GLY A 660 16.53 -26.67 -3.07
C GLY A 660 15.05 -27.01 -3.23
N LEU A 661 14.19 -26.19 -2.64
CA LEU A 661 12.74 -26.37 -2.61
C LEU A 661 12.08 -25.64 -3.78
N MET A 662 11.07 -26.26 -4.37
CA MET A 662 10.34 -25.71 -5.50
C MET A 662 8.83 -25.91 -5.36
N GLN A 663 8.05 -24.88 -5.70
CA GLN A 663 6.60 -24.97 -5.87
C GLN A 663 6.18 -24.10 -7.06
N ASN A 664 5.17 -24.54 -7.81
CA ASN A 664 4.61 -23.80 -8.93
C ASN A 664 3.39 -23.00 -8.48
N ILE A 665 3.32 -21.74 -8.91
CA ILE A 665 2.14 -20.87 -8.79
C ILE A 665 1.63 -20.51 -10.19
N THR A 666 0.41 -20.00 -10.29
CA THR A 666 -0.16 -19.51 -11.56
C THR A 666 -0.39 -18.01 -11.47
N LEU A 667 0.08 -17.27 -12.47
CA LEU A 667 -0.09 -15.81 -12.59
C LEU A 667 -0.84 -15.45 -13.88
N SER A 668 -1.58 -14.34 -13.87
CA SER A 668 -2.38 -13.88 -15.02
C SER A 668 -2.00 -12.45 -15.41
N ASN A 669 -0.91 -12.33 -16.15
CA ASN A 669 -0.30 -11.07 -16.59
C ASN A 669 -0.08 -10.07 -15.44
N GLN A 670 0.58 -10.52 -14.36
CA GLN A 670 0.90 -9.70 -13.18
C GLN A 670 2.38 -9.75 -12.84
N ASN A 671 2.93 -8.66 -12.27
CA ASN A 671 4.17 -8.76 -11.51
C ASN A 671 3.93 -9.57 -10.24
N ALA A 672 4.96 -10.28 -9.77
CA ALA A 672 4.90 -11.02 -8.53
C ALA A 672 6.18 -10.88 -7.72
N VAL A 673 6.08 -11.10 -6.41
CA VAL A 673 7.19 -11.12 -5.45
C VAL A 673 7.22 -12.46 -4.74
N LEU A 674 8.41 -13.03 -4.58
CA LEU A 674 8.70 -14.18 -3.73
C LEU A 674 9.56 -13.70 -2.56
N SER A 675 9.15 -14.06 -1.35
CA SER A 675 9.90 -13.77 -0.13
C SER A 675 9.93 -14.96 0.82
N VAL A 676 10.89 -14.98 1.74
CA VAL A 676 11.04 -16.00 2.78
C VAL A 676 11.80 -15.43 3.98
N PHE A 677 11.49 -15.90 5.18
CA PHE A 677 12.37 -15.67 6.33
C PHE A 677 13.53 -16.68 6.27
N ALA A 678 14.77 -16.21 6.33
CA ALA A 678 15.96 -17.05 6.29
C ALA A 678 16.99 -16.64 7.34
N LYS A 679 17.73 -17.62 7.85
CA LYS A 679 18.83 -17.45 8.81
C LYS A 679 19.96 -18.39 8.44
N ALA A 680 21.19 -17.86 8.45
CA ALA A 680 22.39 -18.64 8.19
C ALA A 680 22.47 -19.85 9.15
N GLY A 681 22.75 -21.02 8.58
CA GLY A 681 23.14 -22.22 9.33
C GLY A 681 24.63 -22.42 9.16
N GLU A 682 25.02 -23.56 8.62
CA GLU A 682 26.38 -23.79 8.14
C GLU A 682 26.60 -23.18 6.73
N TYR A 683 25.52 -22.88 6.01
CA TYR A 683 25.56 -22.15 4.74
C TYR A 683 25.29 -20.66 4.95
N ASN A 684 26.10 -19.83 4.30
CA ASN A 684 26.10 -18.37 4.51
C ASN A 684 25.13 -17.59 3.62
N GLY A 685 24.42 -18.25 2.69
CA GLY A 685 23.63 -17.56 1.69
C GLY A 685 22.34 -18.25 1.26
N LEU A 686 21.50 -17.48 0.58
CA LEU A 686 20.22 -17.91 0.04
C LEU A 686 20.10 -17.45 -1.42
N GLN A 687 19.51 -18.28 -2.28
CA GLN A 687 19.06 -17.88 -3.60
C GLN A 687 17.53 -18.02 -3.69
N LEU A 688 16.87 -16.98 -4.20
CA LEU A 688 15.45 -16.98 -4.58
C LEU A 688 15.32 -16.83 -6.09
N ASN A 689 14.49 -17.67 -6.72
CA ASN A 689 14.08 -17.52 -8.13
C ASN A 689 12.56 -17.47 -8.26
N MET A 690 12.08 -16.66 -9.20
CA MET A 690 10.79 -16.81 -9.85
C MET A 690 11.01 -16.96 -11.35
N ASN A 691 10.67 -18.11 -11.92
CA ASN A 691 10.84 -18.40 -13.35
C ASN A 691 9.48 -18.67 -13.98
N GLY A 692 8.97 -17.78 -14.84
CA GLY A 692 7.70 -17.96 -15.55
C GLY A 692 7.75 -17.41 -16.97
N SER A 693 6.68 -17.61 -17.74
CA SER A 693 6.61 -17.10 -19.12
C SER A 693 6.43 -15.58 -19.13
N GLY A 694 7.30 -14.88 -19.84
CA GLY A 694 7.32 -13.42 -19.97
C GLY A 694 8.41 -12.71 -19.16
N ALA A 695 8.68 -13.16 -17.93
CA ALA A 695 9.80 -12.65 -17.13
C ALA A 695 10.29 -13.65 -16.08
N ALA A 696 11.57 -13.53 -15.72
CA ALA A 696 12.19 -14.22 -14.59
C ALA A 696 12.79 -13.20 -13.62
N ALA A 697 12.98 -13.60 -12.36
CA ALA A 697 13.60 -12.80 -11.33
C ALA A 697 14.47 -13.70 -10.45
N ARG A 698 15.68 -13.24 -10.12
CA ARG A 698 16.62 -14.00 -9.28
C ARG A 698 17.39 -13.08 -8.37
N ALA A 699 17.55 -13.46 -7.10
CA ALA A 699 18.43 -12.76 -6.18
C ALA A 699 19.19 -13.75 -5.28
N PHE A 700 20.43 -13.38 -4.97
CA PHE A 700 21.34 -14.05 -4.06
C PHE A 700 21.59 -13.15 -2.87
N PHE A 701 21.49 -13.71 -1.68
CA PHE A 701 21.57 -13.00 -0.41
C PHE A 701 22.70 -13.58 0.42
N ASN A 702 23.53 -12.72 1.00
CA ASN A 702 24.48 -13.11 2.02
C ASN A 702 23.82 -12.88 3.39
N LEU A 703 23.56 -13.98 4.11
CA LEU A 703 22.87 -14.02 5.40
C LEU A 703 23.80 -13.74 6.60
N VAL A 704 25.10 -13.54 6.36
CA VAL A 704 26.08 -13.12 7.37
C VAL A 704 26.28 -11.61 7.33
N THR A 705 26.41 -11.02 6.14
CA THR A 705 26.55 -9.57 5.96
C THR A 705 25.22 -8.83 5.87
N GLY A 706 24.11 -9.54 5.65
CA GLY A 706 22.78 -8.94 5.49
C GLY A 706 22.65 -8.13 4.19
N THR A 707 23.27 -8.59 3.09
CA THR A 707 23.30 -7.86 1.81
C THR A 707 22.79 -8.69 0.64
N VAL A 708 22.23 -8.02 -0.37
CA VAL A 708 22.00 -8.64 -1.70
C VAL A 708 23.37 -8.77 -2.38
N ALA A 709 23.84 -9.99 -2.59
CA ALA A 709 25.13 -10.28 -3.18
C ALA A 709 25.10 -10.13 -4.71
N PHE A 710 24.00 -10.55 -5.34
CA PHE A 710 23.77 -10.43 -6.78
C PHE A 710 22.28 -10.55 -7.08
N ALA A 711 21.79 -9.87 -8.13
CA ALA A 711 20.42 -10.04 -8.62
C ALA A 711 20.39 -10.01 -10.17
N THR A 712 19.43 -10.73 -10.75
CA THR A 712 19.15 -10.75 -12.18
C THR A 712 17.66 -10.45 -12.39
N ALA A 713 17.39 -9.31 -13.05
CA ALA A 713 16.06 -8.80 -13.39
C ALA A 713 15.11 -8.53 -12.21
N GLY A 714 14.48 -7.35 -12.25
CA GLY A 714 13.50 -6.92 -11.25
C GLY A 714 14.12 -6.28 -10.01
N THR A 715 13.32 -6.14 -8.95
CA THR A 715 13.77 -5.59 -7.66
C THR A 715 14.00 -6.72 -6.66
N SER A 716 14.89 -6.49 -5.69
CA SER A 716 15.14 -7.42 -4.59
C SER A 716 15.57 -6.67 -3.35
N GLY A 717 15.49 -7.33 -2.21
CA GLY A 717 15.93 -6.75 -0.95
C GLY A 717 16.08 -7.78 0.15
N ILE A 718 16.81 -7.36 1.18
CA ILE A 718 17.03 -8.11 2.41
C ILE A 718 16.77 -7.14 3.57
N ILE A 719 15.96 -7.58 4.53
CA ILE A 719 15.59 -6.77 5.70
C ILE A 719 16.06 -7.51 6.95
N PRO A 720 16.91 -6.90 7.80
CA PRO A 720 17.37 -7.51 9.04
C PRO A 720 16.20 -7.65 10.02
N LEU A 721 16.14 -8.80 10.69
CA LEU A 721 15.17 -9.13 11.72
C LEU A 721 15.93 -9.54 13.00
N LYS A 722 15.17 -9.93 14.02
CA LYS A 722 15.70 -10.40 15.30
C LYS A 722 16.58 -11.66 15.15
N ASP A 723 17.53 -11.85 16.06
CA ASP A 723 18.33 -13.07 16.23
C ASP A 723 19.06 -13.55 14.95
N GLY A 724 19.40 -12.64 14.04
CA GLY A 724 20.07 -12.95 12.78
C GLY A 724 19.17 -13.63 11.74
N TRP A 725 17.85 -13.51 11.89
CA TRP A 725 16.90 -13.76 10.79
C TRP A 725 16.87 -12.58 9.82
N TYR A 726 16.53 -12.86 8.57
CA TYR A 726 16.34 -11.88 7.51
C TYR A 726 15.07 -12.19 6.71
N LEU A 727 14.33 -11.15 6.29
CA LEU A 727 13.33 -11.29 5.22
C LEU A 727 14.03 -11.03 3.88
N CYS A 728 14.28 -12.09 3.12
CA CYS A 728 14.86 -12.01 1.78
C CYS A 728 13.74 -12.04 0.75
N TRP A 729 13.83 -11.23 -0.30
CA TRP A 729 12.80 -11.17 -1.34
C TRP A 729 13.29 -10.74 -2.72
N VAL A 730 12.60 -11.22 -3.75
CA VAL A 730 12.82 -10.86 -5.16
C VAL A 730 11.48 -10.69 -5.87
N ALA A 731 11.34 -9.69 -6.73
CA ALA A 731 10.14 -9.42 -7.51
C ALA A 731 10.43 -9.33 -9.02
N THR A 732 9.46 -9.71 -9.84
CA THR A 732 9.61 -9.77 -11.31
C THR A 732 9.73 -8.39 -11.94
N ALA A 733 10.60 -8.26 -12.94
CA ALA A 733 10.81 -7.01 -13.67
C ALA A 733 9.58 -6.56 -14.48
N ALA A 734 8.81 -7.53 -14.95
CA ALA A 734 7.61 -7.35 -15.76
C ALA A 734 6.54 -8.36 -15.36
N ALA A 735 5.37 -8.21 -15.96
CA ALA A 735 4.24 -9.10 -15.77
C ALA A 735 4.55 -10.53 -16.30
N VAL A 736 4.11 -11.53 -15.56
CA VAL A 736 4.28 -12.96 -15.85
C VAL A 736 2.91 -13.60 -16.05
N THR A 737 2.83 -14.55 -16.99
CA THR A 737 1.58 -15.27 -17.32
C THR A 737 1.79 -16.78 -17.32
N GLY A 738 0.82 -17.51 -16.78
CA GLY A 738 0.83 -18.97 -16.67
C GLY A 738 1.64 -19.47 -15.48
N THR A 739 2.11 -20.71 -15.59
CA THR A 739 2.90 -21.38 -14.55
C THR A 739 4.21 -20.63 -14.28
N THR A 740 4.42 -20.28 -13.01
CA THR A 740 5.62 -19.62 -12.52
C THR A 740 6.23 -20.46 -11.41
N THR A 741 7.46 -20.90 -11.62
CA THR A 741 8.20 -21.73 -10.68
C THR A 741 8.89 -20.86 -9.63
N CYS A 742 8.45 -20.98 -8.38
CA CYS A 742 9.12 -20.38 -7.23
C CYS A 742 10.16 -21.37 -6.68
N GLN A 743 11.42 -20.95 -6.59
CA GLN A 743 12.51 -21.78 -6.07
C GLN A 743 13.24 -21.08 -4.93
N ILE A 744 13.54 -21.84 -3.88
CA ILE A 744 14.18 -21.39 -2.65
C ILE A 744 15.34 -22.33 -2.37
N MET A 745 16.57 -21.84 -2.47
CA MET A 745 17.76 -22.67 -2.51
C MET A 745 18.79 -22.17 -1.50
N PRO A 746 19.35 -23.06 -0.64
CA PRO A 746 20.61 -22.77 0.04
C PRO A 746 21.68 -22.38 -0.97
N TRP A 747 22.44 -21.34 -0.68
CA TRP A 747 23.56 -20.89 -1.51
C TRP A 747 24.78 -20.61 -0.63
N ASP A 748 25.98 -20.69 -1.19
CA ASP A 748 27.18 -20.29 -0.49
C ASP A 748 28.16 -19.57 -1.43
N SER A 749 28.79 -18.51 -0.93
CA SER A 749 29.86 -17.78 -1.60
C SER A 749 31.26 -18.25 -1.20
N VAL A 750 31.35 -19.18 -0.24
CA VAL A 750 32.58 -19.59 0.47
C VAL A 750 32.76 -21.12 0.41
N ILE A 751 31.69 -21.89 0.60
CA ILE A 751 31.74 -23.37 0.54
C ILE A 751 31.82 -23.83 -0.93
N ALA A 752 33.04 -24.12 -1.37
CA ALA A 752 33.34 -24.58 -2.73
C ALA A 752 32.94 -26.04 -3.04
N THR A 753 32.42 -26.79 -2.06
CA THR A 753 31.96 -28.18 -2.25
C THR A 753 30.80 -28.52 -1.31
N PRO A 754 29.59 -28.87 -1.81
CA PRO A 754 28.47 -29.23 -0.95
C PRO A 754 28.74 -30.47 -0.09
N ASN A 755 28.55 -30.34 1.22
CA ASN A 755 28.91 -31.37 2.21
C ASN A 755 27.75 -32.29 2.62
N GLY A 756 26.54 -32.10 2.07
CA GLY A 756 25.36 -32.93 2.35
C GLY A 756 24.82 -32.87 3.79
N THR A 757 25.30 -31.95 4.63
CA THR A 757 25.01 -31.91 6.08
C THR A 757 24.76 -30.50 6.62
N GLY A 758 25.45 -29.50 6.07
CA GLY A 758 25.23 -28.08 6.32
C GLY A 758 24.02 -27.55 5.56
N GLY A 759 23.37 -26.50 6.05
CA GLY A 759 22.20 -25.92 5.38
C GLY A 759 21.83 -24.52 5.86
N VAL A 760 20.64 -24.08 5.45
CA VAL A 760 20.04 -22.77 5.81
C VAL A 760 18.71 -23.02 6.52
N TYR A 761 18.45 -22.26 7.59
CA TYR A 761 17.16 -22.26 8.27
C TYR A 761 16.19 -21.33 7.53
N MET A 762 14.99 -21.81 7.20
CA MET A 762 14.02 -21.06 6.43
C MET A 762 12.61 -21.22 7.01
N SER A 763 11.75 -20.22 6.88
CA SER A 763 10.33 -20.34 7.20
C SER A 763 9.45 -19.42 6.38
N ASP A 764 8.20 -19.82 6.21
CA ASP A 764 7.09 -19.01 5.70
C ASP A 764 7.34 -18.29 4.36
N PRO A 765 7.72 -19.01 3.29
CA PRO A 765 7.72 -18.41 1.97
C PRO A 765 6.34 -17.94 1.55
N LEU A 766 6.38 -16.78 0.90
CA LEU A 766 5.24 -15.98 0.54
C LEU A 766 5.45 -15.53 -0.90
N ALA A 767 4.62 -16.04 -1.81
CA ALA A 767 4.56 -15.56 -3.19
C ALA A 767 3.26 -14.77 -3.39
N GLU A 768 3.39 -13.51 -3.76
CA GLU A 768 2.29 -12.54 -3.85
C GLU A 768 2.27 -11.89 -5.23
N VAL A 769 1.07 -11.53 -5.72
CA VAL A 769 0.94 -10.57 -6.83
C VAL A 769 1.36 -9.19 -6.33
N GLY A 770 2.27 -8.52 -7.05
CA GLY A 770 2.82 -7.22 -6.70
C GLY A 770 4.33 -7.13 -6.91
N THR A 771 4.91 -5.99 -6.53
CA THR A 771 6.33 -5.64 -6.70
C THR A 771 7.07 -5.46 -5.36
N PHE A 772 6.39 -5.70 -4.25
CA PHE A 772 6.86 -5.46 -2.88
C PHE A 772 6.22 -6.45 -1.90
N VAL A 773 6.97 -6.80 -0.86
CA VAL A 773 6.54 -7.74 0.19
C VAL A 773 5.54 -7.13 1.18
N THR A 774 4.52 -7.89 1.58
CA THR A 774 3.65 -7.54 2.71
C THR A 774 3.93 -8.42 3.94
N SER A 775 3.18 -8.22 5.03
CA SER A 775 3.28 -9.06 6.23
C SER A 775 3.01 -10.54 5.91
N ARG A 776 3.61 -11.47 6.70
CA ARG A 776 3.42 -12.92 6.54
C ARG A 776 1.94 -13.30 6.42
N ILE A 777 1.65 -14.15 5.44
CA ILE A 777 0.38 -14.86 5.29
C ILE A 777 0.72 -16.37 5.30
N LYS A 778 0.49 -17.03 6.44
CA LYS A 778 0.76 -18.47 6.62
C LYS A 778 -0.27 -19.31 5.86
N THR A 779 0.18 -20.33 5.12
CA THR A 779 -0.69 -21.25 4.39
C THR A 779 -0.51 -22.69 4.85
N LEU A 780 -1.60 -23.45 4.73
CA LEU A 780 -1.64 -24.90 4.93
C LEU A 780 -1.91 -25.55 3.56
N ALA A 781 -2.85 -26.48 3.44
CA ALA A 781 -3.16 -27.15 2.18
C ALA A 781 -3.62 -26.23 1.04
N THR A 782 -4.09 -25.02 1.34
CA THR A 782 -4.62 -24.05 0.36
C THR A 782 -4.00 -22.66 0.52
N SER A 783 -4.09 -21.85 -0.54
CA SER A 783 -3.81 -20.41 -0.50
C SER A 783 -4.72 -19.71 0.53
N LEU A 784 -4.21 -18.64 1.15
CA LEU A 784 -4.94 -17.82 2.11
C LEU A 784 -4.82 -16.34 1.73
N THR A 785 -5.89 -15.58 1.93
CA THR A 785 -5.98 -14.15 1.63
C THR A 785 -6.12 -13.32 2.91
N ARG A 786 -5.26 -12.31 3.06
CA ARG A 786 -5.40 -11.21 4.02
C ARG A 786 -6.10 -10.04 3.33
N GLY A 787 -7.20 -9.55 3.89
CA GLY A 787 -7.89 -8.36 3.38
C GLY A 787 -7.10 -7.07 3.56
N ALA A 788 -7.49 -6.05 2.80
CA ALA A 788 -7.03 -4.67 2.93
C ALA A 788 -7.34 -4.07 4.31
N ASP A 789 -6.40 -3.28 4.82
CA ASP A 789 -6.59 -2.44 6.00
C ASP A 789 -7.42 -1.18 5.67
N LEU A 790 -8.50 -0.96 6.41
CA LEU A 790 -9.27 0.29 6.41
C LEU A 790 -9.31 0.87 7.81
N LEU A 791 -8.81 2.10 7.99
CA LEU A 791 -8.86 2.84 9.25
C LEU A 791 -9.34 4.28 9.00
N TYR A 792 -10.42 4.71 9.66
CA TYR A 792 -10.94 6.06 9.45
C TYR A 792 -11.70 6.64 10.65
N LEU A 793 -11.74 7.97 10.73
CA LEU A 793 -12.62 8.73 11.62
C LEU A 793 -13.83 9.26 10.81
N PRO A 794 -15.09 8.96 11.19
CA PRO A 794 -16.25 9.60 10.60
C PRO A 794 -16.25 11.13 10.80
N VAL A 795 -16.56 11.88 9.76
CA VAL A 795 -16.65 13.35 9.79
C VAL A 795 -17.84 13.81 10.64
N SER A 796 -17.61 14.77 11.53
CA SER A 796 -18.66 15.43 12.31
C SER A 796 -18.32 16.90 12.57
N SER A 797 -19.36 17.73 12.70
CA SER A 797 -19.26 19.18 12.93
C SER A 797 -18.56 19.58 14.22
N SER A 798 -18.39 18.65 15.16
CA SER A 798 -17.69 18.87 16.44
C SER A 798 -16.16 18.97 16.31
N TRP A 799 -15.57 18.50 15.21
CA TRP A 799 -14.11 18.52 15.01
C TRP A 799 -13.67 18.96 13.61
N PHE A 800 -14.54 18.83 12.60
CA PHE A 800 -14.23 19.10 11.20
C PHE A 800 -14.76 20.47 10.73
N ASN A 801 -13.96 21.20 9.94
CA ASN A 801 -14.37 22.41 9.26
C ASN A 801 -14.26 22.26 7.73
N LYS A 802 -15.38 22.51 7.04
CA LYS A 802 -15.48 22.45 5.57
C LYS A 802 -14.87 23.66 4.86
N MET A 803 -14.79 24.82 5.50
CA MET A 803 -14.30 26.07 4.89
C MET A 803 -12.79 26.11 4.80
N GLU A 804 -12.10 25.56 5.80
CA GLU A 804 -10.65 25.55 5.90
C GLU A 804 -10.15 24.46 6.85
N GLY A 805 -8.90 24.04 6.68
CA GLY A 805 -8.30 23.03 7.54
C GLY A 805 -6.86 22.70 7.20
N THR A 806 -6.23 21.95 8.09
CA THR A 806 -4.86 21.44 7.93
C THR A 806 -4.84 19.97 8.32
N LEU A 807 -4.33 19.12 7.43
CA LEU A 807 -4.02 17.72 7.70
C LEU A 807 -2.52 17.61 7.92
N PHE A 808 -2.09 16.79 8.87
CA PHE A 808 -0.69 16.46 9.14
C PHE A 808 -0.52 14.95 9.27
N VAL A 809 0.57 14.41 8.71
CA VAL A 809 0.94 13.01 8.87
C VAL A 809 2.45 12.84 9.08
N GLU A 810 2.81 11.99 10.03
CA GLU A 810 4.16 11.45 10.20
C GLU A 810 4.14 9.98 9.78
N VAL A 811 5.00 9.60 8.84
CA VAL A 811 5.01 8.27 8.19
C VAL A 811 6.41 7.65 8.18
N TYR A 812 6.47 6.32 8.17
CA TYR A 812 7.68 5.57 7.85
C TYR A 812 7.44 4.79 6.56
N THR A 813 8.27 5.07 5.55
CA THR A 813 8.10 4.52 4.19
C THR A 813 9.19 3.50 3.89
N ARG A 814 8.84 2.39 3.23
CA ARG A 814 9.74 1.25 2.95
C ARG A 814 10.33 1.26 1.54
N GLY A 815 10.21 2.38 0.82
CA GLY A 815 10.67 2.49 -0.58
C GLY A 815 9.81 1.70 -1.59
N ILE A 816 8.51 1.57 -1.31
CA ILE A 816 7.58 0.80 -2.14
C ILE A 816 7.15 1.61 -3.37
N SER A 817 7.02 0.93 -4.52
CA SER A 817 6.47 1.49 -5.75
C SER A 817 5.25 0.67 -6.18
N SER A 818 4.14 1.32 -6.51
CA SER A 818 2.89 0.69 -6.94
C SER A 818 2.26 1.47 -8.09
N ALA A 819 1.60 0.77 -9.01
CA ALA A 819 0.79 1.38 -10.05
C ALA A 819 -0.49 2.05 -9.49
N VAL A 820 -0.88 1.70 -8.26
CA VAL A 820 -2.06 2.22 -7.57
C VAL A 820 -1.65 3.30 -6.56
N GLN A 821 -2.50 4.33 -6.40
CA GLN A 821 -2.26 5.42 -5.45
C GLN A 821 -2.35 4.94 -4.00
N GLN A 822 -1.30 5.21 -3.22
CA GLN A 822 -1.15 4.76 -1.82
C GLN A 822 -1.28 5.96 -0.87
N PHE A 823 -2.34 6.04 -0.05
CA PHE A 823 -2.64 7.24 0.74
C PHE A 823 -2.23 7.15 2.20
N ALA A 824 -1.34 8.03 2.65
CA ALA A 824 -0.93 8.14 4.04
C ALA A 824 -2.05 8.71 4.93
N LEU A 825 -2.75 9.75 4.44
CA LEU A 825 -3.84 10.43 5.12
C LEU A 825 -4.74 11.11 4.08
N SER A 826 -6.06 10.99 4.20
CA SER A 826 -6.99 11.65 3.27
C SER A 826 -8.34 12.00 3.88
N LEU A 827 -8.93 13.13 3.46
CA LEU A 827 -10.35 13.44 3.61
C LEU A 827 -11.08 12.95 2.37
N VAL A 828 -12.10 12.11 2.59
CA VAL A 828 -12.77 11.34 1.52
C VAL A 828 -14.26 11.64 1.48
N GLY A 829 -14.75 12.02 0.31
CA GLY A 829 -16.17 12.14 -0.04
C GLY A 829 -16.57 11.19 -1.18
N PRO A 830 -17.88 11.09 -1.50
CA PRO A 830 -18.38 10.24 -2.58
C PRO A 830 -17.89 10.67 -3.95
N ALA A 831 -17.53 11.95 -4.09
CA ALA A 831 -17.04 12.53 -5.32
C ALA A 831 -15.82 13.42 -5.01
N TRP A 832 -14.66 12.77 -4.86
CA TRP A 832 -13.33 13.36 -4.84
C TRP A 832 -12.91 13.99 -3.49
N GLY A 833 -11.61 14.23 -3.24
CA GLY A 833 -11.05 14.42 -1.89
C GLY A 833 -9.67 15.10 -1.83
N ILE A 834 -9.18 15.35 -0.60
CA ILE A 834 -7.85 15.95 -0.30
C ILE A 834 -7.01 14.90 0.42
N GLY A 835 -5.73 14.74 0.06
CA GLY A 835 -4.89 13.78 0.76
C GLY A 835 -3.40 13.87 0.46
N ILE A 836 -2.64 13.04 1.15
CA ILE A 836 -1.19 12.91 1.04
C ILE A 836 -0.93 11.48 0.55
N ARG A 837 -0.36 11.32 -0.65
CA ARG A 837 -0.22 10.01 -1.33
C ARG A 837 1.19 9.73 -1.87
N GLN A 838 1.48 8.45 -2.05
CA GLN A 838 2.67 7.91 -2.70
C GLN A 838 2.27 7.18 -4.00
N THR A 839 3.14 7.20 -5.00
CA THR A 839 3.03 6.38 -6.23
C THR A 839 4.38 5.80 -6.69
N SER A 840 5.50 6.23 -6.10
CA SER A 840 6.84 5.72 -6.37
C SER A 840 7.58 5.47 -5.07
N ALA A 841 8.70 4.76 -5.12
CA ALA A 841 9.57 4.50 -3.97
C ALA A 841 10.08 5.78 -3.27
N THR A 842 10.15 6.90 -3.98
CA THR A 842 10.89 8.10 -3.56
C THR A 842 10.08 9.40 -3.67
N THR A 843 8.77 9.37 -3.94
CA THR A 843 7.97 10.59 -4.16
C THR A 843 6.64 10.60 -3.42
N MET A 844 6.42 11.65 -2.63
CA MET A 844 5.14 11.98 -1.99
C MET A 844 4.46 13.15 -2.70
N PHE A 845 3.14 13.09 -2.81
CA PHE A 845 2.28 14.05 -3.50
C PHE A 845 1.23 14.60 -2.53
N GLY A 846 1.00 15.91 -2.58
CA GLY A 846 -0.19 16.53 -2.01
C GLY A 846 -1.31 16.51 -3.06
N GLN A 847 -2.35 15.71 -2.88
CA GLN A 847 -3.48 15.63 -3.78
C GLN A 847 -4.58 16.62 -3.41
N PHE A 848 -5.20 17.21 -4.43
CA PHE A 848 -6.58 17.63 -4.36
C PHE A 848 -7.34 17.15 -5.59
N ARG A 849 -8.61 16.83 -5.41
CA ARG A 849 -9.44 16.27 -6.47
C ARG A 849 -10.87 16.79 -6.28
N ASP A 850 -11.41 17.37 -7.35
CA ASP A 850 -12.78 17.86 -7.52
C ASP A 850 -13.42 17.09 -8.71
N GLN A 851 -14.75 17.13 -8.85
CA GLN A 851 -15.59 16.33 -9.76
C GLN A 851 -15.30 16.56 -11.26
N GLY A 852 -14.15 16.10 -11.73
CA GLY A 852 -13.62 16.30 -13.09
C GLY A 852 -12.36 17.17 -13.14
N LEU A 853 -12.00 17.86 -12.05
CA LEU A 853 -10.77 18.67 -11.94
C LEU A 853 -9.85 18.07 -10.87
N GLY A 854 -8.93 17.20 -11.29
CA GLY A 854 -7.91 16.62 -10.42
C GLY A 854 -6.56 17.31 -10.61
N GLY A 855 -5.87 17.61 -9.51
CA GLY A 855 -4.53 18.21 -9.54
C GLY A 855 -3.66 17.81 -8.36
N ASP A 856 -2.36 18.01 -8.53
CA ASP A 856 -1.40 17.88 -7.45
C ASP A 856 -0.97 19.27 -6.98
N ALA A 857 -0.98 19.47 -5.66
CA ALA A 857 -0.45 20.68 -5.03
C ALA A 857 1.08 20.76 -5.14
N GLY A 858 1.73 19.63 -5.45
CA GLY A 858 3.17 19.47 -5.69
C GLY A 858 3.69 18.17 -5.12
N THR A 859 5.02 17.98 -5.19
CA THR A 859 5.71 16.77 -4.74
C THR A 859 6.90 17.07 -3.84
N PHE A 860 7.28 16.07 -3.04
CA PHE A 860 8.55 16.03 -2.33
C PHE A 860 9.24 14.69 -2.53
N THR A 861 10.57 14.71 -2.61
CA THR A 861 11.39 13.51 -2.57
C THR A 861 11.44 12.98 -1.14
N ILE A 862 11.15 11.69 -0.96
CA ILE A 862 11.31 10.98 0.33
C ILE A 862 12.51 10.04 0.29
N VAL A 863 13.11 9.82 1.46
CA VAL A 863 14.16 8.83 1.67
C VAL A 863 13.53 7.53 2.21
N PRO A 864 13.63 6.39 1.50
CA PRO A 864 13.18 5.10 2.01
C PRO A 864 13.80 4.73 3.36
N ASN A 865 13.07 3.97 4.16
CA ASN A 865 13.41 3.49 5.49
C ASN A 865 13.69 4.60 6.50
N THR A 866 13.07 5.78 6.32
CA THR A 866 13.15 6.91 7.25
C THR A 866 11.76 7.41 7.64
N VAL A 867 11.68 8.13 8.77
CA VAL A 867 10.49 8.87 9.17
C VAL A 867 10.43 10.18 8.38
N GLN A 868 9.27 10.49 7.81
CA GLN A 868 9.00 11.65 6.98
C GLN A 868 7.73 12.34 7.46
N ARG A 869 7.67 13.67 7.36
CA ARG A 869 6.54 14.50 7.81
C ARG A 869 5.97 15.33 6.68
N PHE A 870 4.64 15.39 6.61
CA PHE A 870 3.93 16.16 5.61
C PHE A 870 2.70 16.83 6.19
N ALA A 871 2.36 18.00 5.65
CA ALA A 871 1.10 18.67 5.91
C ALA A 871 0.45 19.16 4.62
N ILE A 872 -0.88 19.17 4.57
CA ILE A 872 -1.64 19.76 3.45
C ILE A 872 -2.72 20.68 4.02
N THR A 873 -2.77 21.92 3.53
CA THR A 873 -3.72 22.94 4.01
C THR A 873 -4.65 23.40 2.89
N TYR A 874 -5.90 23.68 3.27
CA TYR A 874 -6.94 24.15 2.36
C TYR A 874 -7.73 25.30 3.00
N LYS A 875 -8.24 26.20 2.16
CA LYS A 875 -9.14 27.29 2.55
C LYS A 875 -9.97 27.72 1.35
N ASP A 876 -11.25 28.03 1.58
CA ASP A 876 -12.20 28.38 0.53
C ASP A 876 -11.71 29.56 -0.31
N GLY A 877 -11.78 29.41 -1.64
CA GLY A 877 -11.27 30.37 -2.62
C GLY A 877 -9.74 30.50 -2.66
N GLN A 878 -8.97 29.64 -1.98
CA GLN A 878 -7.50 29.70 -1.94
C GLN A 878 -6.83 28.44 -2.51
N PRO A 879 -5.63 28.55 -3.11
CA PRO A 879 -4.86 27.39 -3.53
C PRO A 879 -4.49 26.46 -2.36
N ILE A 880 -4.54 25.16 -2.62
CA ILE A 880 -4.09 24.14 -1.66
C ILE A 880 -2.56 24.14 -1.57
N LYS A 881 -2.03 24.05 -0.35
CA LYS A 881 -0.59 24.07 -0.09
C LYS A 881 -0.13 22.77 0.53
N PHE A 882 0.96 22.22 0.02
CA PHE A 882 1.56 20.96 0.47
C PHE A 882 2.97 21.21 1.02
N TYR A 883 3.20 20.80 2.26
CA TYR A 883 4.40 21.10 3.05
C TYR A 883 5.18 19.81 3.32
N GLY A 884 6.50 19.93 3.23
CA GLY A 884 7.47 18.90 3.62
C GLY A 884 8.75 19.55 4.14
N ALA A 885 9.71 18.76 4.60
CA ALA A 885 10.93 19.27 5.24
C ALA A 885 11.72 20.27 4.36
N SER A 886 11.67 20.16 3.04
CA SER A 886 12.35 21.06 2.11
C SER A 886 11.56 22.31 1.69
N GLY A 887 10.35 22.54 2.22
CA GLY A 887 9.56 23.75 1.98
C GLY A 887 8.08 23.48 1.68
N VAL A 888 7.48 24.35 0.86
CA VAL A 888 6.06 24.32 0.50
C VAL A 888 5.87 24.38 -1.02
N ASN A 889 5.00 23.51 -1.54
CA ASN A 889 4.44 23.61 -2.88
C ASN A 889 3.02 24.18 -2.83
N THR A 890 2.59 24.89 -3.86
CA THR A 890 1.25 25.48 -3.98
C THR A 890 0.59 24.99 -5.26
N GLY A 891 -0.63 24.43 -5.14
CA GLY A 891 -1.40 23.92 -6.27
C GLY A 891 -1.91 25.01 -7.21
N ALA A 892 -2.19 24.63 -8.46
CA ALA A 892 -2.64 25.56 -9.49
C ALA A 892 -4.13 25.95 -9.38
N ALA A 893 -4.94 25.26 -8.56
CA ALA A 893 -6.37 25.50 -8.43
C ALA A 893 -6.79 25.79 -6.99
N ASN A 894 -7.86 26.56 -6.85
CA ASN A 894 -8.44 26.95 -5.57
C ASN A 894 -9.32 25.84 -4.98
N TYR A 895 -9.29 25.68 -3.66
CA TYR A 895 -10.27 24.87 -2.93
C TYR A 895 -11.64 25.56 -2.89
N SER A 896 -12.71 24.76 -2.89
CA SER A 896 -14.09 25.22 -2.71
C SER A 896 -14.72 24.56 -1.48
N ALA A 897 -15.33 25.33 -0.60
CA ALA A 897 -16.03 24.84 0.59
C ALA A 897 -17.24 23.94 0.28
N ALA A 898 -17.74 23.97 -0.97
CA ALA A 898 -18.74 23.01 -1.43
C ALA A 898 -18.22 21.57 -1.38
N LEU A 899 -16.92 21.36 -1.59
CA LEU A 899 -16.27 20.04 -1.50
C LEU A 899 -16.28 19.52 -0.06
N GLY A 900 -16.00 20.39 0.90
CA GLY A 900 -16.01 20.03 2.32
C GLY A 900 -17.38 19.63 2.87
N ALA A 901 -18.48 19.96 2.18
CA ALA A 901 -19.81 19.44 2.51
C ALA A 901 -20.02 17.97 2.09
N LEU A 902 -19.14 17.41 1.26
CA LEU A 902 -19.21 16.03 0.76
C LEU A 902 -18.28 15.06 1.50
N TYR A 903 -17.35 15.54 2.32
CA TYR A 903 -16.44 14.65 3.05
C TYR A 903 -17.16 13.89 4.17
N THR A 904 -16.98 12.58 4.17
CA THR A 904 -17.64 11.65 5.12
C THR A 904 -16.66 11.02 6.10
N ARG A 905 -15.37 10.94 5.74
CA ARG A 905 -14.34 10.22 6.51
C ARG A 905 -12.98 10.93 6.41
N LEU A 906 -12.22 10.91 7.50
CA LEU A 906 -10.77 11.09 7.50
C LEU A 906 -10.13 9.70 7.56
N CYS A 907 -9.63 9.23 6.43
CA CYS A 907 -8.99 7.93 6.26
C CYS A 907 -7.49 8.01 6.57
N ILE A 908 -6.98 7.05 7.34
CA ILE A 908 -5.59 6.99 7.84
C ILE A 908 -4.93 5.74 7.28
N GLY A 909 -3.84 5.91 6.53
CA GLY A 909 -3.19 4.80 5.83
C GLY A 909 -4.01 4.20 4.68
N CYS A 910 -5.10 4.86 4.27
CA CYS A 910 -5.91 4.47 3.11
C CYS A 910 -6.69 5.68 2.54
N TYR A 911 -7.34 5.46 1.39
CA TYR A 911 -8.43 6.30 0.86
C TYR A 911 -9.71 5.45 0.72
N ASN A 912 -9.55 4.23 0.19
CA ASN A 912 -10.53 3.14 0.14
C ASN A 912 -9.77 1.79 0.26
N ASP A 913 -10.44 0.66 0.03
CA ASP A 913 -9.88 -0.70 0.13
C ASP A 913 -8.85 -1.05 -0.96
N SER A 914 -8.87 -0.30 -2.05
CA SER A 914 -8.00 -0.44 -3.22
C SER A 914 -6.81 0.53 -3.18
N ASN A 915 -6.91 1.60 -2.40
CA ASN A 915 -5.95 2.71 -2.31
C ASN A 915 -5.33 2.80 -0.91
N VAL A 916 -4.60 1.75 -0.52
CA VAL A 916 -4.00 1.58 0.81
C VAL A 916 -2.53 2.03 0.82
N PHE A 917 -2.03 2.51 1.95
CA PHE A 917 -0.69 3.11 2.03
C PHE A 917 0.46 2.11 1.85
N ASN A 918 0.27 0.84 2.23
CA ASN A 918 1.30 -0.22 2.23
C ASN A 918 2.56 0.10 3.06
N ASN A 919 2.44 1.05 3.99
CA ASN A 919 3.51 1.63 4.80
C ASN A 919 2.95 1.97 6.18
N HIS A 920 3.78 2.54 7.06
CA HIS A 920 3.39 2.83 8.44
C HIS A 920 3.03 4.30 8.67
N VAL A 921 1.95 4.55 9.41
CA VAL A 921 1.57 5.88 9.91
C VAL A 921 1.91 5.96 11.40
N LEU A 922 2.84 6.85 11.75
CA LEU A 922 3.25 7.09 13.13
C LEU A 922 2.27 8.02 13.82
N LYS A 923 1.93 9.13 13.16
CA LYS A 923 1.01 10.16 13.67
C LYS A 923 0.11 10.70 12.58
N ALA A 924 -1.13 11.03 12.93
CA ALA A 924 -2.06 11.75 12.07
C ALA A 924 -2.77 12.83 12.90
N ALA A 925 -2.87 14.05 12.37
CA ALA A 925 -3.55 15.15 13.05
C ALA A 925 -4.36 16.03 12.08
N TYR A 926 -5.39 16.70 12.61
CA TYR A 926 -6.22 17.62 11.87
C TYR A 926 -6.55 18.89 12.69
N TRP A 927 -6.46 20.05 12.04
CA TRP A 927 -6.92 21.33 12.56
C TRP A 927 -8.12 21.82 11.73
N PRO A 928 -9.17 22.36 12.37
CA PRO A 928 -10.33 22.95 11.71
C PRO A 928 -10.05 24.38 11.19
N VAL A 929 -8.78 24.71 10.94
CA VAL A 929 -8.30 26.01 10.45
C VAL A 929 -7.14 25.80 9.46
N GLN A 930 -6.98 26.72 8.50
CA GLN A 930 -5.75 26.78 7.72
C GLN A 930 -4.64 27.35 8.61
N LEU A 931 -3.64 26.54 8.93
CA LEU A 931 -2.44 27.02 9.63
C LEU A 931 -1.66 28.00 8.76
N THR A 932 -1.02 28.99 9.38
CA THR A 932 -0.13 29.90 8.66
C THR A 932 1.06 29.13 8.06
N GLN A 933 1.68 29.69 7.02
CA GLN A 933 2.82 29.04 6.36
C GLN A 933 3.98 28.72 7.31
N SER A 934 4.25 29.59 8.30
CA SER A 934 5.27 29.33 9.32
C SER A 934 4.88 28.13 10.19
N GLN A 935 3.66 28.12 10.75
CA GLN A 935 3.16 27.03 11.59
C GLN A 935 3.11 25.68 10.85
N ALA A 936 2.62 25.66 9.62
CA ALA A 936 2.57 24.46 8.80
C ALA A 936 3.97 23.95 8.39
N GLN A 937 4.94 24.85 8.23
CA GLN A 937 6.34 24.46 8.00
C GLN A 937 6.99 23.89 9.28
N THR A 938 6.70 24.45 10.46
CA THR A 938 7.19 23.92 11.75
C THR A 938 6.72 22.49 12.02
N LEU A 939 5.54 22.09 11.55
CA LEU A 939 5.04 20.71 11.68
C LEU A 939 5.91 19.68 10.94
N VAL A 940 6.56 20.06 9.84
CA VAL A 940 7.19 19.13 8.89
C VAL A 940 8.72 19.13 8.89
N LEU A 941 9.31 19.93 9.79
CA LEU A 941 10.73 19.88 10.16
C LEU A 941 10.96 18.83 11.27
#